data_AF-A0A0F9MGN5-F1
#
_entry.id   AF-A0A0F9MGN5-F1
#
_cell.length_a   1.000
_cell.length_b   1.000
_cell.length_c   1.000
_cell.angle_alpha   90.00
_cell.angle_beta   90.00
_cell.angle_gamma   90.00
#
_symmetry.space_group_name_H-M   'P 1'
#
loop_
_entity.id
_entity.type
_entity.pdbx_description
1 polymer ?
#
loop_
_entity_poly.entity_id
_entity_poly.type
_entity_poly.pdbx_seq_one_letter_code
_entity_poly.pdbx_strand_id
1 'polypeptide(L)'
;MDRKTLKIILRFIFIAFVIGLVSSILRLFKVPFLYILGVDLVLVCLILFLWWRELLFFFTNLHIKRYNISQINPFSDVRFYRFKKIKDAFYIHINNILLLGIKMFTLGIATQPSFAMPDKFFRAMNNQKTPFIYTLNAAPIEKKEFVTKCTKQLNEKTIDDLEGILFYTLDGENPRYYKNPDLEYLNWIEKRTGVWKTSITISTSSYKFTNTSTIEDLKNNMYEIENELYYNAKNMGRVFQNNFKKFSLTQLKSQLLISGFQNECFKNTIFRLSGTHLNHVYFQGKKLGEFANLINEFRKGLETRIAAEFNTPLHLENFITIGHTINTEFLEKEVPMGFTSKQLKQLLITNGTLEEREHLKMKIVSELIKAEIPSVVFDYTGDWSKLIRYFRDSRYEDSFLHFKFGQSFNVNLIYSGIKYDPNNFEYLNYFYDVFALTFKAQNNTIELLKKTLRENEKLDWGSIALDMAVKPEFDKNFYSENLLNIFQDFLDQSVFFTDKALEYENDVAPLDFIKTDKTVIIDLSNLKDLEQQTFATFVILSKFIHYTNHSQEYYKKVLFIPNIDLFFSQQYIDSSINNINFGKIDKLLAPLIHNGFGLICSANQIHYLHPNVFNYLKNIITFQATDSRDIAVLKNKMQLQELHGTGYYSTRRNHTYQIEYLMTMRNYEVIVKRNDVFQPYPGEIEIKKMIKMLPFSDERIYEYMGGQGYNLKQSEQKLSAKLKRTVFEKDFGVYSEFVEDVKKFLDSIRIVHNIGNLSKRILQEDLLKYISPRASKRTNNMKKKKAIRNDIFQILLNHEYLVEGHPPKASGGESLRTVYKVGAYYQKALDDESQTKMNQPIEVEVGIIEGNGQYNPFKANIAEENPQAIYFDDSVYNEELAEMIGHLNYAIFEVYYYGKKQKFEKMVEEGTNVMNKFFTRLYKAYTQKTGANQLKFDKVSHFVTHLANNNKIPFTWSDLHNYLKKIDHILSDNSTVKTKAYDLYDLVSEFCVKLTNLF
;
A
#
# COMPACT_ATOMS: atom_id res chain seq x y z
N MET A 1 43.58 -52.20 -18.80
CA MET A 1 44.51 -51.90 -17.68
C MET A 1 44.76 -50.38 -17.67
N ASP A 2 44.57 -49.70 -16.54
CA ASP A 2 44.67 -48.23 -16.46
C ASP A 2 46.11 -47.77 -16.81
N ARG A 3 46.29 -46.60 -17.46
CA ARG A 3 47.59 -46.13 -17.98
C ARG A 3 48.64 -46.02 -16.86
N LYS A 4 48.19 -45.76 -15.63
CA LYS A 4 49.00 -45.75 -14.41
C LYS A 4 49.38 -47.16 -13.93
N THR A 5 48.47 -48.12 -14.04
CA THR A 5 48.73 -49.53 -13.69
C THR A 5 49.75 -50.16 -14.64
N LEU A 6 49.69 -49.83 -15.94
CA LEU A 6 50.70 -50.23 -16.92
C LEU A 6 52.07 -49.62 -16.63
N LYS A 7 52.14 -48.34 -16.22
CA LYS A 7 53.39 -47.70 -15.77
C LYS A 7 54.00 -48.37 -14.56
N ILE A 8 53.19 -48.76 -13.58
CA ILE A 8 53.67 -49.46 -12.36
C ILE A 8 54.20 -50.85 -12.72
N ILE A 9 53.50 -51.60 -13.56
CA ILE A 9 53.96 -52.94 -14.00
C ILE A 9 55.26 -52.83 -14.82
N LEU A 10 55.34 -51.90 -15.77
CA LEU A 10 56.58 -51.66 -16.54
C LEU A 10 57.76 -51.26 -15.63
N ARG A 11 57.50 -50.51 -14.56
CA ARG A 11 58.50 -50.15 -13.56
C ARG A 11 58.96 -51.35 -12.72
N PHE A 12 58.06 -52.25 -12.31
CA PHE A 12 58.44 -53.50 -11.64
C PHE A 12 59.27 -54.41 -12.54
N ILE A 13 58.92 -54.50 -13.82
CA ILE A 13 59.72 -55.24 -14.81
C ILE A 13 61.11 -54.61 -14.96
N PHE A 14 61.20 -53.28 -15.00
CA PHE A 14 62.47 -52.57 -15.05
C PHE A 14 63.32 -52.79 -13.79
N ILE A 15 62.71 -52.83 -12.59
CA ILE A 15 63.43 -53.13 -11.35
C ILE A 15 63.95 -54.57 -11.35
N ALA A 16 63.11 -55.54 -11.73
CA ALA A 16 63.53 -56.93 -11.82
C ALA A 16 64.69 -57.09 -12.83
N PHE A 17 64.68 -56.30 -13.91
CA PHE A 17 65.78 -56.23 -14.85
C PHE A 17 67.05 -55.62 -14.24
N VAL A 18 66.96 -54.49 -13.53
CA VAL A 18 68.11 -53.86 -12.86
C VAL A 18 68.72 -54.77 -11.80
N ILE A 19 67.88 -55.39 -10.96
CA ILE A 19 68.34 -56.37 -9.95
C ILE A 19 69.01 -57.54 -10.67
N GLY A 20 68.35 -58.16 -11.65
CA GLY A 20 68.92 -59.28 -12.40
C GLY A 20 70.25 -58.94 -13.08
N LEU A 21 70.41 -57.71 -13.57
CA LEU A 21 71.64 -57.22 -14.20
C LEU A 21 72.75 -57.01 -13.16
N VAL A 22 72.44 -56.42 -12.01
CA VAL A 22 73.38 -56.27 -10.87
C VAL A 22 73.80 -57.64 -10.33
N SER A 23 72.86 -58.57 -10.11
CA SER A 23 73.18 -59.93 -9.65
C SER A 23 74.03 -60.68 -10.68
N SER A 24 73.80 -60.48 -11.98
CA SER A 24 74.58 -61.10 -13.05
C SER A 24 76.02 -60.56 -13.12
N ILE A 25 76.19 -59.24 -12.96
CA ILE A 25 77.50 -58.60 -12.86
C ILE A 25 78.24 -59.11 -11.62
N LEU A 26 77.59 -59.17 -10.46
CA LEU A 26 78.22 -59.66 -9.23
C LEU A 26 78.60 -61.15 -9.32
N ARG A 27 77.83 -61.97 -10.05
CA ARG A 27 78.21 -63.35 -10.38
C ARG A 27 79.45 -63.43 -11.27
N LEU A 28 79.59 -62.55 -12.26
CA LEU A 28 80.79 -62.47 -13.11
C LEU A 28 82.05 -62.16 -12.30
N PHE A 29 81.93 -61.38 -11.22
CA PHE A 29 83.02 -61.09 -10.27
C PHE A 29 83.23 -62.17 -9.20
N LYS A 30 82.60 -63.36 -9.34
CA LYS A 30 82.69 -64.49 -8.39
C LYS A 30 82.32 -64.14 -6.94
N VAL A 31 81.45 -63.16 -6.74
CA VAL A 31 80.96 -62.82 -5.40
C VAL A 31 80.12 -63.98 -4.85
N PRO A 32 80.32 -64.44 -3.59
CA PRO A 32 79.53 -65.54 -3.04
C PRO A 32 78.04 -65.22 -3.02
N PHE A 33 77.22 -66.22 -3.32
CA PHE A 33 75.78 -66.06 -3.54
C PHE A 33 75.04 -65.38 -2.37
N LEU A 34 75.45 -65.63 -1.12
CA LEU A 34 74.88 -64.99 0.07
C LEU A 34 75.07 -63.48 0.08
N TYR A 35 76.19 -62.96 -0.40
CA TYR A 35 76.43 -61.51 -0.49
C TYR A 35 75.64 -60.87 -1.62
N ILE A 36 75.46 -61.58 -2.74
CA ILE A 36 74.60 -61.12 -3.84
C ILE A 36 73.15 -60.98 -3.35
N LEU A 37 72.64 -62.00 -2.63
CA LEU A 37 71.31 -61.92 -2.00
C LEU A 37 71.21 -60.75 -1.02
N GLY A 38 72.25 -60.48 -0.25
CA GLY A 38 72.30 -59.34 0.66
C GLY A 38 72.21 -58.00 -0.08
N VAL A 39 72.97 -57.82 -1.16
CA VAL A 39 72.94 -56.61 -1.99
C VAL A 39 71.59 -56.44 -2.68
N ASP A 40 71.03 -57.51 -3.25
CA ASP A 40 69.73 -57.49 -3.89
C ASP A 40 68.62 -57.13 -2.89
N LEU A 41 68.68 -57.68 -1.67
CA LEU A 41 67.74 -57.34 -0.60
C LEU A 41 67.84 -55.85 -0.23
N VAL A 42 69.05 -55.33 -0.06
CA VAL A 42 69.26 -53.89 0.23
C VAL A 42 68.73 -53.03 -0.92
N LEU A 43 68.98 -53.42 -2.17
CA LEU A 43 68.50 -52.69 -3.34
C LEU A 43 66.96 -52.68 -3.40
N VAL A 44 66.32 -53.83 -3.15
CA VAL A 44 64.85 -53.95 -3.07
C VAL A 44 64.31 -53.09 -1.94
N CYS A 45 64.89 -53.15 -0.74
CA CYS A 45 64.48 -52.34 0.40
C CYS A 45 64.62 -50.84 0.11
N LEU A 46 65.70 -50.41 -0.54
CA LEU A 46 65.96 -49.01 -0.87
C LEU A 46 65.00 -48.50 -1.95
N ILE A 47 64.68 -49.33 -2.94
CA ILE A 47 63.66 -49.02 -3.96
C ILE A 47 62.26 -48.98 -3.35
N LEU A 48 61.90 -49.95 -2.51
CA LEU A 48 60.62 -49.95 -1.78
C LEU A 48 60.51 -48.75 -0.84
N PHE A 49 61.60 -48.33 -0.20
CA PHE A 49 61.66 -47.14 0.64
C PHE A 49 61.47 -45.87 -0.18
N LEU A 50 62.17 -45.70 -1.30
CA LEU A 50 61.97 -44.55 -2.19
C LEU A 50 60.55 -44.47 -2.75
N TRP A 51 59.89 -45.62 -2.93
CA TRP A 51 58.57 -45.72 -3.55
C TRP A 51 57.44 -45.97 -2.57
N TRP A 52 57.71 -45.96 -1.26
CA TRP A 52 56.72 -46.33 -0.26
C TRP A 52 55.45 -45.46 -0.35
N ARG A 53 55.60 -44.15 -0.66
CA ARG A 53 54.48 -43.21 -0.88
C ARG A 53 53.64 -43.56 -2.11
N GLU A 54 54.28 -43.98 -3.21
CA GLU A 54 53.58 -44.37 -4.44
C GLU A 54 52.87 -45.73 -4.27
N LEU A 55 53.51 -46.67 -3.57
CA LEU A 55 52.94 -47.97 -3.21
C LEU A 55 51.75 -47.81 -2.27
N LEU A 56 51.88 -47.01 -1.21
CA LEU A 56 50.75 -46.65 -0.35
C LEU A 56 49.65 -46.01 -1.16
N PHE A 57 49.94 -45.00 -1.98
CA PHE A 57 48.94 -44.38 -2.84
C PHE A 57 48.23 -45.40 -3.74
N PHE A 58 48.95 -46.38 -4.29
CA PHE A 58 48.38 -47.47 -5.10
C PHE A 58 47.47 -48.40 -4.28
N PHE A 59 47.92 -48.86 -3.11
CA PHE A 59 47.13 -49.71 -2.22
C PHE A 59 45.92 -48.98 -1.65
N THR A 60 46.05 -47.70 -1.26
CA THR A 60 44.93 -46.86 -0.84
C THR A 60 43.94 -46.67 -2.00
N ASN A 61 44.40 -46.46 -3.24
CA ASN A 61 43.50 -46.36 -4.40
C ASN A 61 42.80 -47.69 -4.73
N LEU A 62 43.47 -48.83 -4.56
CA LEU A 62 42.85 -50.15 -4.68
C LEU A 62 41.79 -50.36 -3.61
N HIS A 63 42.06 -49.94 -2.38
CA HIS A 63 41.11 -50.02 -1.28
C HIS A 63 39.90 -49.10 -1.51
N ILE A 64 40.13 -47.87 -2.00
CA ILE A 64 39.08 -46.91 -2.41
C ILE A 64 38.28 -47.43 -3.62
N LYS A 65 38.92 -48.11 -4.59
CA LYS A 65 38.22 -48.73 -5.73
C LYS A 65 37.21 -49.80 -5.29
N ARG A 66 37.41 -50.46 -4.14
CA ARG A 66 36.52 -51.46 -3.54
C ARG A 66 35.19 -50.87 -3.03
N TYR A 67 35.15 -49.57 -2.70
CA TYR A 67 33.96 -48.94 -2.11
C TYR A 67 32.99 -48.32 -3.11
N ASN A 68 33.25 -48.40 -4.43
CA ASN A 68 32.41 -47.83 -5.49
C ASN A 68 32.05 -46.33 -5.36
N ILE A 69 32.64 -45.61 -4.41
CA ILE A 69 32.46 -44.17 -4.19
C ILE A 69 33.80 -43.48 -4.48
N SER A 70 33.81 -42.49 -5.36
CA SER A 70 34.98 -41.62 -5.55
C SER A 70 34.72 -40.28 -4.87
N GLN A 71 35.57 -39.93 -3.90
CA GLN A 71 35.48 -38.68 -3.14
C GLN A 71 36.32 -37.58 -3.81
N ILE A 72 35.79 -36.36 -3.85
CA ILE A 72 36.49 -35.14 -4.27
C ILE A 72 36.31 -34.11 -3.14
N ASN A 73 37.39 -33.53 -2.61
CA ASN A 73 37.34 -32.50 -1.56
C ASN A 73 37.91 -31.18 -2.10
N PRO A 74 37.11 -30.37 -2.81
CA PRO A 74 37.54 -29.04 -3.24
C PRO A 74 37.46 -28.00 -2.12
N PHE A 75 36.72 -28.28 -1.02
CA PHE A 75 36.58 -27.40 0.15
C PHE A 75 36.76 -28.21 1.45
N SER A 76 37.23 -27.57 2.53
CA SER A 76 37.52 -28.21 3.82
C SER A 76 36.32 -28.91 4.44
N ASP A 77 35.14 -28.33 4.28
CA ASP A 77 33.92 -28.68 5.01
C ASP A 77 32.85 -29.36 4.13
N VAL A 78 33.17 -29.60 2.85
CA VAL A 78 32.26 -30.18 1.87
C VAL A 78 32.91 -31.37 1.17
N ARG A 79 32.32 -32.55 1.34
CA ARG A 79 32.77 -33.79 0.68
C ARG A 79 31.86 -34.11 -0.49
N PHE A 80 32.43 -34.26 -1.67
CA PHE A 80 31.69 -34.66 -2.85
C PHE A 80 31.87 -36.14 -3.10
N TYR A 81 30.77 -36.85 -3.30
CA TYR A 81 30.75 -38.27 -3.58
C TYR A 81 30.14 -38.54 -4.95
N ARG A 82 30.82 -39.40 -5.72
CA ARG A 82 30.24 -40.02 -6.92
C ARG A 82 30.14 -41.51 -6.70
N PHE A 83 28.93 -42.03 -6.80
CA PHE A 83 28.66 -43.44 -6.64
C PHE A 83 28.66 -44.16 -8.00
N LYS A 84 29.57 -45.11 -8.21
CA LYS A 84 29.75 -45.77 -9.51
C LYS A 84 28.52 -46.53 -10.02
N LYS A 85 27.64 -46.98 -9.11
CA LYS A 85 26.36 -47.62 -9.47
C LYS A 85 25.34 -46.61 -10.00
N ILE A 86 25.35 -45.38 -9.51
CA ILE A 86 24.44 -44.29 -9.91
C ILE A 86 25.25 -43.24 -10.68
N LYS A 87 25.34 -43.42 -12.00
CA LYS A 87 26.24 -42.65 -12.87
C LYS A 87 25.72 -41.26 -13.24
N ASP A 88 24.49 -40.95 -12.85
CA ASP A 88 23.69 -39.81 -13.28
C ASP A 88 23.26 -38.90 -12.11
N ALA A 89 23.77 -39.17 -10.90
CA ALA A 89 23.58 -38.35 -9.70
C ALA A 89 24.92 -37.98 -9.05
N PHE A 90 24.94 -36.81 -8.43
CA PHE A 90 26.09 -36.25 -7.72
C PHE A 90 25.69 -35.98 -6.27
N TYR A 91 26.51 -36.41 -5.31
CA TYR A 91 26.18 -36.27 -3.90
C TYR A 91 27.16 -35.34 -3.19
N ILE A 92 26.65 -34.48 -2.33
CA ILE A 92 27.38 -33.45 -1.61
C ILE A 92 27.07 -33.63 -0.13
N HIS A 93 28.10 -33.77 0.69
CA HIS A 93 27.96 -33.96 2.13
C HIS A 93 28.60 -32.81 2.86
N ILE A 94 27.77 -31.96 3.44
CA ILE A 94 28.16 -30.71 4.09
C ILE A 94 28.26 -30.97 5.60
N ASN A 95 29.43 -30.70 6.17
CA ASN A 95 29.74 -30.86 7.60
C ASN A 95 29.45 -32.26 8.18
N ASN A 96 29.39 -33.28 7.33
CA ASN A 96 28.89 -34.63 7.66
C ASN A 96 27.44 -34.69 8.21
N ILE A 97 26.70 -33.58 8.16
CA ILE A 97 25.35 -33.44 8.74
C ILE A 97 24.27 -33.45 7.65
N LEU A 98 24.56 -32.90 6.47
CA LEU A 98 23.58 -32.75 5.39
C LEU A 98 24.08 -33.44 4.13
N LEU A 99 23.37 -34.47 3.69
CA LEU A 99 23.61 -35.15 2.42
C LEU A 99 22.63 -34.62 1.37
N LEU A 100 23.15 -33.95 0.36
CA LEU A 100 22.42 -33.45 -0.80
C LEU A 100 22.72 -34.36 -2.00
N GLY A 101 21.71 -34.74 -2.76
CA GLY A 101 21.87 -35.37 -4.06
C GLY A 101 21.35 -34.44 -5.17
N ILE A 102 21.96 -34.51 -6.35
CA ILE A 102 21.65 -33.66 -7.50
C ILE A 102 21.63 -34.51 -8.78
N LYS A 103 20.58 -34.36 -9.59
CA LYS A 103 20.52 -34.83 -10.98
C LYS A 103 20.46 -33.62 -11.93
N MET A 104 21.23 -33.66 -13.02
CA MET A 104 21.37 -32.53 -13.94
C MET A 104 21.02 -32.92 -15.37
N PHE A 105 20.45 -31.98 -16.12
CA PHE A 105 19.95 -32.14 -17.48
C PHE A 105 20.41 -30.98 -18.35
N THR A 106 20.59 -31.23 -19.65
CA THR A 106 20.91 -30.21 -20.65
C THR A 106 19.89 -30.22 -21.78
N LEU A 107 19.50 -29.04 -22.24
CA LEU A 107 18.76 -28.88 -23.49
C LEU A 107 19.77 -28.98 -24.64
N GLY A 108 19.69 -30.04 -25.47
CA GLY A 108 20.65 -30.31 -26.56
C GLY A 108 20.55 -29.32 -27.74
N ILE A 109 20.88 -29.75 -28.98
CA ILE A 109 20.70 -28.87 -30.16
C ILE A 109 19.22 -28.80 -30.54
N ALA A 110 18.70 -27.58 -30.64
CA ALA A 110 17.41 -27.31 -31.23
C ALA A 110 17.45 -26.01 -32.05
N THR A 111 16.57 -25.93 -33.03
CA THR A 111 16.48 -24.82 -33.96
C THR A 111 15.04 -24.30 -33.99
N GLN A 112 14.85 -23.00 -33.72
CA GLN A 112 13.56 -22.29 -33.78
C GLN A 112 12.97 -22.29 -35.23
N PRO A 113 11.65 -22.07 -35.42
CA PRO A 113 10.70 -21.54 -34.44
C PRO A 113 9.83 -22.61 -33.78
N SER A 114 9.81 -22.62 -32.44
CA SER A 114 8.71 -23.29 -31.73
C SER A 114 8.40 -22.68 -30.39
N PHE A 115 7.12 -22.74 -30.05
CA PHE A 115 6.48 -22.28 -28.82
C PHE A 115 7.27 -22.75 -27.58
N ALA A 116 7.76 -21.79 -26.80
CA ALA A 116 8.33 -21.97 -25.49
C ALA A 116 7.47 -21.21 -24.49
N MET A 117 7.03 -21.86 -23.40
CA MET A 117 6.28 -21.21 -22.30
C MET A 117 7.01 -21.36 -20.95
N PRO A 118 8.14 -20.67 -20.76
CA PRO A 118 8.97 -20.76 -19.55
C PRO A 118 8.22 -20.42 -18.26
N ASP A 119 7.35 -19.40 -18.28
CA ASP A 119 6.56 -19.02 -17.10
C ASP A 119 5.63 -20.13 -16.63
N LYS A 120 5.04 -20.88 -17.58
CA LYS A 120 4.19 -22.02 -17.25
C LYS A 120 4.99 -23.20 -16.70
N PHE A 121 6.22 -23.39 -17.19
CA PHE A 121 7.16 -24.37 -16.61
C PHE A 121 7.50 -24.02 -15.15
N PHE A 122 7.90 -22.78 -14.86
CA PHE A 122 8.26 -22.36 -13.50
C PHE A 122 7.06 -22.40 -12.53
N ARG A 123 5.89 -21.92 -12.95
CA ARG A 123 4.65 -22.01 -12.14
C ARG A 123 4.29 -23.47 -11.85
N ALA A 124 4.40 -24.35 -12.84
CA ALA A 124 4.12 -25.77 -12.65
C ALA A 124 5.11 -26.45 -11.69
N MET A 125 6.40 -26.12 -11.78
CA MET A 125 7.43 -26.64 -10.85
C MET A 125 7.18 -26.17 -9.41
N ASN A 126 6.84 -24.89 -9.22
CA ASN A 126 6.51 -24.32 -7.91
C ASN A 126 5.23 -24.93 -7.32
N ASN A 127 4.17 -25.08 -8.12
CA ASN A 127 2.92 -25.71 -7.69
C ASN A 127 3.12 -27.18 -7.29
N GLN A 128 4.02 -27.88 -7.97
CA GLN A 128 4.38 -29.27 -7.66
C GLN A 128 5.44 -29.40 -6.56
N LYS A 129 5.90 -28.27 -5.98
CA LYS A 129 6.94 -28.21 -4.94
C LYS A 129 8.20 -29.00 -5.29
N THR A 130 8.53 -29.10 -6.57
CA THR A 130 9.71 -29.85 -7.03
C THR A 130 10.91 -28.89 -7.05
N PRO A 131 11.95 -29.10 -6.21
CA PRO A 131 13.12 -28.22 -6.18
C PRO A 131 13.90 -28.32 -7.50
N PHE A 132 14.24 -27.16 -8.06
CA PHE A 132 15.03 -27.09 -9.29
C PHE A 132 15.94 -25.86 -9.30
N ILE A 133 17.05 -25.98 -10.02
CA ILE A 133 17.97 -24.89 -10.35
C ILE A 133 18.12 -24.88 -11.86
N TYR A 134 18.26 -23.71 -12.47
CA TYR A 134 18.59 -23.61 -13.88
C TYR A 134 19.75 -22.62 -14.07
N THR A 135 20.62 -22.93 -15.03
CA THR A 135 21.72 -22.08 -15.48
C THR A 135 21.63 -21.96 -16.99
N LEU A 136 21.53 -20.72 -17.47
CA LEU A 136 21.53 -20.40 -18.88
C LEU A 136 22.82 -19.65 -19.21
N ASN A 137 23.52 -20.13 -20.24
CA ASN A 137 24.65 -19.42 -20.80
C ASN A 137 24.44 -19.15 -22.28
N ALA A 138 24.80 -17.97 -22.74
CA ALA A 138 24.70 -17.58 -24.14
C ALA A 138 26.01 -16.96 -24.65
N ALA A 139 26.34 -17.20 -25.91
CA ALA A 139 27.45 -16.59 -26.63
C ALA A 139 27.04 -16.32 -28.09
N PRO A 140 27.59 -15.29 -28.75
CA PRO A 140 27.34 -15.06 -30.17
C PRO A 140 27.84 -16.25 -31.01
N ILE A 141 27.11 -16.62 -32.06
CA ILE A 141 27.53 -17.69 -32.97
C ILE A 141 28.69 -17.22 -33.87
N GLU A 142 29.66 -18.09 -34.10
CA GLU A 142 30.73 -17.83 -35.08
C GLU A 142 30.21 -17.95 -36.52
N LYS A 143 30.73 -17.14 -37.45
CA LYS A 143 30.35 -17.13 -38.87
C LYS A 143 30.31 -18.53 -39.49
N LYS A 144 31.35 -19.33 -39.26
CA LYS A 144 31.45 -20.70 -39.78
C LYS A 144 30.35 -21.63 -39.24
N GLU A 145 30.04 -21.50 -37.95
CA GLU A 145 29.02 -22.32 -37.29
C GLU A 145 27.62 -21.92 -37.77
N PHE A 146 27.37 -20.63 -37.99
CA PHE A 146 26.13 -20.11 -38.58
C PHE A 146 25.92 -20.62 -40.01
N VAL A 147 26.95 -20.54 -40.87
CA VAL A 147 26.87 -20.97 -42.27
C VAL A 147 26.53 -22.46 -42.38
N THR A 148 27.12 -23.28 -41.51
CA THR A 148 26.96 -24.73 -41.58
C THR A 148 25.60 -25.21 -41.02
N LYS A 149 25.08 -24.53 -39.99
CA LYS A 149 23.97 -25.05 -39.18
C LYS A 149 22.67 -24.24 -39.26
N CYS A 150 22.72 -22.96 -39.65
CA CYS A 150 21.56 -22.06 -39.60
C CYS A 150 21.05 -21.64 -40.98
N THR A 151 21.88 -21.68 -42.02
CA THR A 151 21.53 -21.22 -43.39
C THR A 151 20.36 -21.97 -44.02
N LYS A 152 20.25 -23.27 -43.76
CA LYS A 152 19.15 -24.14 -44.23
C LYS A 152 17.77 -23.77 -43.68
N GLN A 153 17.71 -22.85 -42.72
CA GLN A 153 16.48 -22.46 -42.01
C GLN A 153 16.12 -20.99 -42.20
N LEU A 154 16.89 -20.27 -43.03
CA LEU A 154 16.60 -18.89 -43.38
C LEU A 154 15.42 -18.84 -44.36
N ASN A 155 14.58 -17.81 -44.23
CA ASN A 155 13.55 -17.54 -45.24
C ASN A 155 14.18 -16.92 -46.49
N GLU A 156 13.49 -17.01 -47.63
CA GLU A 156 13.97 -16.55 -48.94
C GLU A 156 14.42 -15.08 -48.90
N LYS A 157 13.60 -14.19 -48.33
CA LYS A 157 13.96 -12.77 -48.17
C LYS A 157 15.28 -12.53 -47.40
N THR A 158 15.60 -13.38 -46.43
CA THR A 158 16.84 -13.28 -45.65
C THR A 158 18.03 -13.86 -46.42
N ILE A 159 17.78 -14.84 -47.29
CA ILE A 159 18.78 -15.37 -48.22
C ILE A 159 19.12 -14.29 -49.25
N ASP A 160 18.13 -13.58 -49.78
CA ASP A 160 18.30 -12.45 -50.70
C ASP A 160 19.05 -11.26 -50.04
N ASP A 161 18.74 -10.95 -48.77
CA ASP A 161 19.47 -9.93 -47.99
C ASP A 161 20.95 -10.29 -47.76
N LEU A 162 21.28 -11.59 -47.82
CA LEU A 162 22.62 -12.14 -47.62
C LEU A 162 23.33 -12.47 -48.93
N GLU A 163 22.69 -12.23 -50.07
CA GLU A 163 23.26 -12.37 -51.40
C GLU A 163 24.40 -11.36 -51.58
N GLY A 164 25.59 -11.85 -51.94
CA GLY A 164 26.82 -11.05 -51.98
C GLY A 164 27.59 -10.94 -50.67
N ILE A 165 27.01 -11.40 -49.55
CA ILE A 165 27.62 -11.42 -48.20
C ILE A 165 27.98 -12.85 -47.77
N LEU A 166 27.03 -13.78 -47.91
CA LEU A 166 27.18 -15.21 -47.54
C LEU A 166 26.82 -16.17 -48.69
N PHE A 167 25.91 -15.77 -49.58
CA PHE A 167 25.45 -16.58 -50.71
C PHE A 167 25.81 -15.88 -52.03
N TYR A 168 26.15 -16.65 -53.06
CA TYR A 168 26.36 -16.14 -54.42
C TYR A 168 25.41 -16.89 -55.34
N THR A 169 24.55 -16.17 -56.05
CA THR A 169 23.77 -16.73 -57.17
C THR A 169 24.63 -16.70 -58.42
N LEU A 170 24.62 -17.79 -59.19
CA LEU A 170 25.39 -17.92 -60.43
C LEU A 170 24.64 -17.35 -61.65
N ASP A 171 23.33 -17.10 -61.53
CA ASP A 171 22.43 -16.89 -62.68
C ASP A 171 21.73 -15.50 -62.71
N GLY A 172 22.14 -14.53 -61.90
CA GLY A 172 21.57 -13.17 -61.90
C GLY A 172 22.38 -12.17 -62.71
N GLU A 173 21.76 -11.40 -63.60
CA GLU A 173 22.42 -10.40 -64.48
C GLU A 173 23.14 -9.25 -63.76
N ASN A 174 23.10 -9.16 -62.42
CA ASN A 174 23.92 -8.25 -61.61
C ASN A 174 24.07 -8.75 -60.16
N PRO A 175 25.10 -9.55 -59.83
CA PRO A 175 25.32 -9.95 -58.44
C PRO A 175 25.69 -8.73 -57.58
N ARG A 176 25.00 -8.53 -56.45
CA ARG A 176 25.38 -7.49 -55.47
C ARG A 176 26.74 -7.86 -54.87
N TYR A 177 27.76 -7.03 -55.10
CA TYR A 177 29.09 -7.22 -54.53
C TYR A 177 29.36 -6.21 -53.43
N TYR A 178 29.63 -6.72 -52.22
CA TYR A 178 30.06 -5.90 -51.10
C TYR A 178 31.60 -5.87 -51.04
N LYS A 179 32.17 -4.67 -50.86
CA LYS A 179 33.63 -4.48 -50.77
C LYS A 179 34.27 -5.24 -49.61
N ASN A 180 33.54 -5.46 -48.51
CA ASN A 180 34.04 -6.20 -47.35
C ASN A 180 32.94 -7.10 -46.75
N PRO A 181 32.71 -8.29 -47.33
CA PRO A 181 31.61 -9.18 -46.93
C PRO A 181 31.68 -9.66 -45.48
N ASP A 182 32.87 -9.72 -44.88
CA ASP A 182 33.04 -10.09 -43.48
C ASP A 182 32.55 -8.99 -42.53
N LEU A 183 32.89 -7.74 -42.83
CA LEU A 183 32.41 -6.59 -42.07
C LEU A 183 30.89 -6.43 -42.24
N GLU A 184 30.37 -6.63 -43.45
CA GLU A 184 28.93 -6.59 -43.69
C GLU A 184 28.19 -7.74 -43.00
N TYR A 185 28.77 -8.94 -42.94
CA TYR A 185 28.21 -10.04 -42.15
C TYR A 185 28.18 -9.70 -40.65
N LEU A 186 29.23 -9.08 -40.11
CA LEU A 186 29.28 -8.63 -38.71
C LEU A 186 28.26 -7.51 -38.45
N ASN A 187 28.22 -6.49 -39.29
CA ASN A 187 27.21 -5.43 -39.21
C ASN A 187 25.80 -6.00 -39.32
N TRP A 188 25.60 -7.00 -40.17
CA TRP A 188 24.33 -7.68 -40.36
C TRP A 188 23.93 -8.52 -39.13
N ILE A 189 24.87 -9.21 -38.48
CA ILE A 189 24.62 -10.00 -37.26
C ILE A 189 24.47 -9.12 -36.01
N GLU A 190 25.09 -7.94 -35.99
CA GLU A 190 25.02 -6.95 -34.90
C GLU A 190 23.74 -6.10 -34.95
N LYS A 191 23.26 -5.72 -36.15
CA LYS A 191 22.01 -4.96 -36.34
C LYS A 191 20.76 -5.78 -36.02
N ARG A 192 20.87 -7.10 -36.12
CA ARG A 192 19.85 -8.06 -35.73
C ARG A 192 20.27 -8.52 -34.34
N THR A 193 19.37 -8.84 -33.42
CA THR A 193 19.75 -9.21 -32.04
C THR A 193 20.47 -10.56 -31.94
N GLY A 194 21.35 -10.92 -32.89
CA GLY A 194 22.20 -12.09 -32.96
C GLY A 194 21.45 -13.41 -33.11
N VAL A 195 22.05 -14.38 -33.80
CA VAL A 195 21.81 -15.78 -33.49
C VAL A 195 22.81 -16.17 -32.41
N TRP A 196 22.30 -16.46 -31.22
CA TRP A 196 23.06 -16.81 -30.04
C TRP A 196 23.10 -18.32 -29.89
N LYS A 197 24.29 -18.80 -29.59
CA LYS A 197 24.54 -20.15 -29.12
C LYS A 197 24.28 -20.18 -27.62
N THR A 198 23.24 -20.91 -27.21
CA THR A 198 22.79 -20.97 -25.82
C THR A 198 22.85 -22.40 -25.30
N SER A 199 23.32 -22.57 -24.06
CA SER A 199 23.24 -23.84 -23.32
C SER A 199 22.38 -23.63 -22.08
N ILE A 200 21.43 -24.54 -21.86
CA ILE A 200 20.59 -24.54 -20.66
C ILE A 200 20.90 -25.80 -19.89
N THR A 201 21.34 -25.63 -18.65
CA THR A 201 21.48 -26.70 -17.66
C THR A 201 20.36 -26.56 -16.64
N ILE A 202 19.60 -27.61 -16.39
CA ILE A 202 18.56 -27.65 -15.36
C ILE A 202 18.88 -28.80 -14.43
N SER A 203 18.89 -28.55 -13.13
CA SER A 203 19.14 -29.55 -12.11
C SER A 203 17.98 -29.63 -11.12
N THR A 204 17.81 -30.80 -10.53
CA THR A 204 16.89 -31.03 -9.41
C THR A 204 17.66 -31.69 -8.28
N SER A 205 17.23 -31.42 -7.06
CA SER A 205 17.91 -31.84 -5.85
C SER A 205 16.97 -32.48 -4.85
N SER A 206 17.53 -33.27 -3.94
CA SER A 206 16.89 -33.74 -2.71
C SER A 206 17.97 -33.78 -1.64
N TYR A 207 17.57 -33.57 -0.39
CA TYR A 207 18.50 -33.56 0.73
C TYR A 207 17.96 -34.39 1.88
N LYS A 208 18.88 -34.89 2.70
CA LYS A 208 18.58 -35.57 3.95
C LYS A 208 19.59 -35.16 5.00
N PHE A 209 19.10 -34.87 6.21
CA PHE A 209 19.98 -34.75 7.36
C PHE A 209 20.44 -36.14 7.78
N THR A 210 21.76 -36.32 7.89
CA THR A 210 22.39 -37.60 8.20
C THR A 210 23.34 -37.41 9.38
N ASN A 211 23.34 -38.35 10.32
CA ASN A 211 24.42 -38.48 11.31
C ASN A 211 25.25 -39.72 10.94
N THR A 212 25.92 -39.65 9.78
CA THR A 212 26.56 -40.81 9.16
C THR A 212 27.88 -41.12 9.86
N SER A 213 27.90 -42.22 10.63
CA SER A 213 29.11 -42.72 11.30
C SER A 213 29.84 -43.79 10.48
N THR A 214 29.14 -44.49 9.56
CA THR A 214 29.73 -45.53 8.70
C THR A 214 29.49 -45.29 7.20
N ILE A 215 30.35 -45.91 6.37
CA ILE A 215 30.23 -45.88 4.89
C ILE A 215 28.95 -46.59 4.42
N GLU A 216 28.45 -47.58 5.15
CA GLU A 216 27.25 -48.31 4.76
C GLU A 216 25.98 -47.49 5.02
N ASP A 217 25.93 -46.76 6.14
CA ASP A 217 24.87 -45.77 6.40
C ASP A 217 24.84 -44.68 5.33
N LEU A 218 26.01 -44.24 4.86
CA LEU A 218 26.11 -43.27 3.78
C LEU A 218 25.52 -43.80 2.47
N LYS A 219 25.77 -45.08 2.13
CA LYS A 219 25.19 -45.71 0.93
C LYS A 219 23.67 -45.84 1.04
N ASN A 220 23.14 -46.26 2.19
CA ASN A 220 21.70 -46.38 2.40
C ASN A 220 21.01 -45.03 2.23
N ASN A 221 21.57 -43.98 2.84
CA ASN A 221 21.08 -42.62 2.66
C ASN A 221 21.17 -42.12 1.20
N MET A 222 22.23 -42.48 0.45
CA MET A 222 22.31 -42.18 -0.99
C MET A 222 21.23 -42.90 -1.82
N TYR A 223 20.89 -44.15 -1.48
CA TYR A 223 19.82 -44.89 -2.14
C TYR A 223 18.43 -44.32 -1.86
N GLU A 224 18.19 -43.86 -0.64
CA GLU A 224 16.93 -43.20 -0.29
C GLU A 224 16.76 -41.86 -1.01
N ILE A 225 17.79 -41.02 -0.99
CA ILE A 225 17.79 -39.75 -1.74
C ILE A 225 17.62 -40.00 -3.25
N GLU A 226 18.17 -41.09 -3.78
CA GLU A 226 18.02 -41.43 -5.20
C GLU A 226 16.55 -41.68 -5.60
N ASN A 227 15.73 -42.27 -4.72
CA ASN A 227 14.31 -42.50 -5.01
C ASN A 227 13.55 -41.18 -5.16
N GLU A 228 13.80 -40.23 -4.26
CA GLU A 228 13.21 -38.88 -4.33
C GLU A 228 13.72 -38.10 -5.55
N LEU A 229 15.03 -38.17 -5.81
CA LEU A 229 15.63 -37.55 -6.99
C LEU A 229 15.06 -38.10 -8.29
N TYR A 230 14.81 -39.41 -8.36
CA TYR A 230 14.20 -40.04 -9.52
C TYR A 230 12.79 -39.51 -9.77
N TYR A 231 11.98 -39.37 -8.71
CA TYR A 231 10.64 -38.78 -8.80
C TYR A 231 10.69 -37.32 -9.26
N ASN A 232 11.53 -36.49 -8.62
CA ASN A 232 11.70 -35.09 -8.97
C ASN A 232 12.18 -34.91 -10.42
N ALA A 233 13.16 -35.72 -10.85
CA ALA A 233 13.66 -35.73 -12.21
C ALA A 233 12.58 -36.10 -13.25
N LYS A 234 11.78 -37.13 -12.96
CA LYS A 234 10.69 -37.57 -13.84
C LYS A 234 9.60 -36.50 -13.96
N ASN A 235 9.23 -35.86 -12.86
CA ASN A 235 8.27 -34.77 -12.84
C ASN A 235 8.77 -33.56 -13.62
N MET A 236 10.00 -33.12 -13.35
CA MET A 236 10.64 -32.02 -14.06
C MET A 236 10.69 -32.27 -15.58
N GLY A 237 11.08 -33.49 -15.99
CA GLY A 237 11.09 -33.88 -17.40
C GLY A 237 9.71 -33.80 -18.06
N ARG A 238 8.66 -34.27 -17.37
CA ARG A 238 7.26 -34.21 -17.87
C ARG A 238 6.77 -32.77 -17.98
N VAL A 239 6.99 -31.95 -16.95
CA VAL A 239 6.60 -30.53 -16.96
C VAL A 239 7.36 -29.77 -18.05
N PHE A 240 8.64 -30.09 -18.26
CA PHE A 240 9.44 -29.52 -19.33
C PHE A 240 8.88 -29.88 -20.71
N GLN A 241 8.64 -31.16 -21.00
CA GLN A 241 8.09 -31.60 -22.28
C GLN A 241 6.72 -30.99 -22.61
N ASN A 242 5.85 -30.82 -21.62
CA ASN A 242 4.53 -30.21 -21.79
C ASN A 242 4.61 -28.72 -22.18
N ASN A 243 5.63 -28.00 -21.71
CA ASN A 243 5.79 -26.56 -21.93
C ASN A 243 6.79 -26.22 -23.05
N PHE A 244 7.64 -27.17 -23.44
CA PHE A 244 8.65 -27.05 -24.48
C PHE A 244 8.50 -28.19 -25.50
N LYS A 245 7.36 -28.23 -26.20
CA LYS A 245 6.89 -29.38 -27.03
C LYS A 245 7.86 -29.91 -28.09
N LYS A 246 8.83 -29.12 -28.55
CA LYS A 246 9.84 -29.53 -29.54
C LYS A 246 11.26 -29.68 -28.98
N PHE A 247 11.43 -29.55 -27.66
CA PHE A 247 12.72 -29.66 -27.02
C PHE A 247 12.74 -30.83 -26.03
N SER A 248 13.89 -31.51 -25.93
CA SER A 248 14.10 -32.61 -24.99
C SER A 248 15.30 -32.37 -24.11
N LEU A 249 15.14 -32.67 -22.82
CA LEU A 249 16.21 -32.65 -21.85
C LEU A 249 17.02 -33.94 -21.94
N THR A 250 18.35 -33.80 -22.02
CA THR A 250 19.31 -34.91 -21.97
C THR A 250 19.93 -34.95 -20.59
N GLN A 251 19.80 -36.07 -19.89
CA GLN A 251 20.38 -36.24 -18.56
C GLN A 251 21.91 -36.36 -18.62
N LEU A 252 22.62 -35.61 -17.78
CA LEU A 252 24.07 -35.63 -17.69
C LEU A 252 24.54 -36.85 -16.89
N LYS A 253 25.60 -37.51 -17.38
CA LYS A 253 26.17 -38.71 -16.76
C LYS A 253 27.69 -38.62 -16.64
N SER A 254 28.24 -39.22 -15.58
CA SER A 254 29.68 -39.41 -15.37
C SER A 254 30.47 -38.09 -15.45
N GLN A 255 31.39 -37.94 -16.41
CA GLN A 255 32.23 -36.74 -16.51
C GLN A 255 31.42 -35.49 -16.91
N LEU A 256 30.35 -35.66 -17.70
CA LEU A 256 29.49 -34.54 -18.10
C LEU A 256 28.70 -33.98 -16.92
N LEU A 257 28.41 -34.80 -15.91
CA LEU A 257 27.76 -34.36 -14.67
C LEU A 257 28.67 -33.42 -13.88
N ILE A 258 29.97 -33.71 -13.83
CA ILE A 258 30.97 -32.83 -13.19
C ILE A 258 31.05 -31.50 -13.94
N SER A 259 31.08 -31.54 -15.27
CA SER A 259 31.10 -30.33 -16.07
C SER A 259 29.82 -29.51 -15.96
N GLY A 260 28.66 -30.15 -15.89
CA GLY A 260 27.38 -29.49 -15.63
C GLY A 260 27.35 -28.82 -14.26
N PHE A 261 27.85 -29.51 -13.24
CA PHE A 261 27.93 -28.97 -11.88
C PHE A 261 28.89 -27.77 -11.81
N GLN A 262 30.06 -27.86 -12.43
CA GLN A 262 31.00 -26.75 -12.55
C GLN A 262 30.37 -25.56 -13.29
N ASN A 263 29.59 -25.82 -14.34
CA ASN A 263 28.86 -24.78 -15.06
C ASN A 263 27.84 -24.06 -14.17
N GLU A 264 27.07 -24.81 -13.38
CA GLU A 264 26.10 -24.26 -12.41
C GLU A 264 26.79 -23.44 -11.31
N CYS A 265 27.93 -23.91 -10.79
CA CYS A 265 28.67 -23.21 -9.73
C CYS A 265 29.43 -21.97 -10.21
N PHE A 266 30.13 -22.06 -11.35
CA PHE A 266 31.06 -21.01 -11.79
C PHE A 266 30.48 -20.08 -12.87
N LYS A 267 29.29 -20.38 -13.40
CA LYS A 267 28.59 -19.57 -14.43
C LYS A 267 29.48 -19.22 -15.64
N ASN A 268 30.42 -20.10 -15.99
CA ASN A 268 31.39 -19.88 -17.07
C ASN A 268 31.23 -20.95 -18.16
N THR A 269 31.30 -20.52 -19.42
CA THR A 269 30.99 -21.30 -20.63
C THR A 269 32.13 -22.20 -21.12
N ILE A 270 33.35 -22.10 -20.58
CA ILE A 270 34.50 -22.80 -21.17
C ILE A 270 35.38 -23.43 -20.10
N PHE A 271 35.47 -24.76 -20.09
CA PHE A 271 36.74 -25.44 -19.79
C PHE A 271 36.90 -26.72 -20.61
N ARG A 272 38.09 -26.88 -21.21
CA ARG A 272 38.64 -28.15 -21.70
C ARG A 272 40.13 -28.25 -21.31
N LEU A 273 40.63 -29.48 -21.14
CA LEU A 273 41.85 -29.89 -21.87
C LEU A 273 41.57 -30.96 -22.94
N SER A 274 40.38 -31.61 -22.93
CA SER A 274 39.79 -32.24 -24.13
C SER A 274 38.25 -32.47 -24.08
N GLY A 275 37.48 -31.75 -23.26
CA GLY A 275 35.99 -31.76 -23.28
C GLY A 275 35.45 -30.55 -22.50
N THR A 276 34.36 -29.87 -22.88
CA THR A 276 32.98 -30.36 -23.07
C THR A 276 32.38 -30.22 -24.49
N HIS A 277 31.60 -31.23 -24.92
CA HIS A 277 30.72 -31.23 -26.10
C HIS A 277 29.24 -31.22 -25.64
N LEU A 278 28.83 -30.20 -24.89
CA LEU A 278 27.40 -30.03 -24.60
C LEU A 278 26.73 -29.46 -25.86
N ASN A 279 25.72 -30.16 -26.37
CA ASN A 279 25.01 -29.79 -27.60
C ASN A 279 24.22 -28.49 -27.34
N HIS A 280 24.43 -27.45 -28.17
CA HIS A 280 23.91 -26.10 -27.95
C HIS A 280 22.65 -25.80 -28.76
N VAL A 281 21.75 -24.99 -28.22
CA VAL A 281 20.58 -24.48 -28.92
C VAL A 281 20.92 -23.16 -29.62
N TYR A 282 20.38 -22.94 -30.82
CA TYR A 282 20.50 -21.66 -31.53
C TYR A 282 19.22 -20.85 -31.34
N PHE A 283 19.35 -19.67 -30.72
CA PHE A 283 18.23 -18.76 -30.49
C PHE A 283 18.53 -17.39 -31.09
N GLN A 284 17.53 -16.75 -31.68
CA GLN A 284 17.62 -15.32 -32.01
C GLN A 284 17.41 -14.49 -30.74
N GLY A 285 17.97 -13.28 -30.64
CA GLY A 285 17.89 -12.47 -29.42
C GLY A 285 16.49 -12.28 -28.83
N LYS A 286 15.45 -12.14 -29.67
CA LYS A 286 14.04 -12.10 -29.21
C LYS A 286 13.58 -13.42 -28.53
N LYS A 287 14.10 -14.56 -28.97
CA LYS A 287 13.82 -15.89 -28.42
C LYS A 287 14.69 -16.24 -27.22
N LEU A 288 15.89 -15.66 -27.09
CA LEU A 288 16.74 -15.81 -25.90
C LEU A 288 16.03 -15.27 -24.64
N GLY A 289 15.33 -14.14 -24.77
CA GLY A 289 14.57 -13.51 -23.67
C GLY A 289 13.46 -14.39 -23.10
N GLU A 290 12.92 -15.35 -23.87
CA GLU A 290 11.97 -16.34 -23.34
C GLU A 290 12.71 -17.33 -22.41
N PHE A 291 13.94 -17.76 -22.70
CA PHE A 291 14.60 -18.85 -21.93
C PHE A 291 15.40 -18.39 -20.70
N ALA A 292 15.59 -17.09 -20.50
CA ALA A 292 16.40 -16.54 -19.41
C ALA A 292 15.53 -15.75 -18.42
N ASN A 293 15.24 -16.32 -17.25
CA ASN A 293 14.79 -15.54 -16.09
C ASN A 293 16.02 -15.21 -15.22
N LEU A 294 16.20 -13.96 -14.82
CA LEU A 294 17.28 -13.53 -13.92
C LEU A 294 16.68 -13.12 -12.57
N ILE A 295 17.46 -13.32 -11.49
CA ILE A 295 17.10 -12.92 -10.12
C ILE A 295 17.12 -11.38 -10.01
N ASN A 296 16.28 -10.83 -9.13
CA ASN A 296 15.90 -9.42 -9.01
C ASN A 296 17.06 -8.41 -8.98
N GLU A 297 18.23 -8.77 -8.45
CA GLU A 297 19.40 -7.87 -8.41
C GLU A 297 20.03 -7.64 -9.80
N PHE A 298 19.83 -8.56 -10.76
CA PHE A 298 20.20 -8.40 -12.18
C PHE A 298 19.06 -7.88 -13.06
N ARG A 299 17.90 -7.55 -12.47
CA ARG A 299 16.72 -7.00 -13.17
C ARG A 299 16.97 -5.59 -13.72
N LYS A 300 18.05 -4.90 -13.31
CA LYS A 300 18.48 -3.59 -13.86
C LYS A 300 18.72 -3.59 -15.38
N GLY A 301 18.93 -4.75 -16.02
CA GLY A 301 18.98 -4.90 -17.49
C GLY A 301 17.76 -5.57 -18.12
N LEU A 302 16.75 -5.94 -17.32
CA LEU A 302 15.51 -6.61 -17.72
C LEU A 302 14.24 -5.79 -17.42
N GLU A 303 14.36 -4.63 -16.79
CA GLU A 303 13.35 -3.59 -16.91
C GLU A 303 13.51 -2.85 -18.25
N THR A 304 13.62 -3.57 -19.36
CA THR A 304 13.17 -2.95 -20.62
C THR A 304 11.66 -2.97 -20.55
N ARG A 305 11.07 -1.97 -19.89
CA ARG A 305 9.89 -1.37 -20.50
C ARG A 305 10.32 -1.02 -21.90
N ILE A 306 9.53 -1.43 -22.89
CA ILE A 306 9.82 -0.95 -24.23
C ILE A 306 9.77 0.56 -24.13
N ALA A 307 10.87 1.22 -24.54
CA ALA A 307 10.96 2.66 -24.51
C ALA A 307 9.64 3.19 -25.07
N ALA A 308 8.94 3.94 -24.26
CA ALA A 308 7.58 4.32 -24.60
C ALA A 308 7.58 5.41 -25.70
N GLU A 309 8.75 5.71 -26.29
CA GLU A 309 8.95 6.70 -27.35
C GLU A 309 8.37 8.06 -26.94
N PHE A 310 8.46 8.41 -25.64
CA PHE A 310 8.18 9.76 -25.19
C PHE A 310 9.41 10.63 -25.47
N ASN A 311 9.20 11.79 -26.09
CA ASN A 311 10.23 12.82 -26.15
C ASN A 311 10.24 13.58 -24.82
N THR A 312 11.06 13.11 -23.88
CA THR A 312 11.19 13.75 -22.58
C THR A 312 11.81 15.15 -22.74
N PRO A 313 11.19 16.21 -22.17
CA PRO A 313 11.74 17.56 -22.25
C PRO A 313 13.11 17.63 -21.54
N LEU A 314 14.11 18.22 -22.22
CA LEU A 314 15.44 18.46 -21.64
C LEU A 314 15.48 19.69 -20.72
N HIS A 315 14.42 20.50 -20.71
CA HIS A 315 14.27 21.66 -19.84
C HIS A 315 12.78 21.93 -19.62
N LEU A 316 12.40 22.21 -18.36
CA LEU A 316 11.05 22.61 -17.99
C LEU A 316 11.12 23.84 -17.08
N GLU A 317 10.47 24.91 -17.48
CA GLU A 317 10.23 26.04 -16.58
C GLU A 317 9.16 25.64 -15.56
N ASN A 318 9.51 25.72 -14.27
CA ASN A 318 8.71 25.25 -13.17
C ASN A 318 8.62 26.33 -12.08
N PHE A 319 7.40 26.71 -11.71
CA PHE A 319 7.12 27.51 -10.52
C PHE A 319 7.13 26.64 -9.26
N ILE A 320 6.57 25.43 -9.35
CA ILE A 320 6.67 24.38 -8.33
C ILE A 320 7.28 23.12 -8.92
N THR A 321 7.97 22.32 -8.11
CA THR A 321 8.53 21.03 -8.53
C THR A 321 7.91 19.89 -7.73
N ILE A 322 7.27 18.96 -8.44
CA ILE A 322 6.57 17.82 -7.83
C ILE A 322 7.38 16.52 -7.90
N GLY A 323 8.38 16.45 -8.78
CA GLY A 323 9.26 15.31 -8.91
C GLY A 323 10.23 15.49 -10.08
N HIS A 324 10.50 14.42 -10.83
CA HIS A 324 11.43 14.44 -11.97
C HIS A 324 10.82 13.75 -13.19
N THR A 325 11.22 14.18 -14.38
CA THR A 325 10.90 13.45 -15.61
C THR A 325 11.65 12.12 -15.63
N ILE A 326 11.07 11.12 -16.28
CA ILE A 326 11.70 9.81 -16.48
C ILE A 326 12.10 9.71 -17.95
N ASN A 327 13.35 9.40 -18.23
CA ASN A 327 13.72 8.91 -19.55
C ASN A 327 13.23 7.46 -19.68
N THR A 328 12.31 7.17 -20.60
CA THR A 328 11.80 5.78 -20.73
C THR A 328 12.74 4.82 -21.47
N GLU A 329 13.79 5.33 -22.11
CA GLU A 329 14.87 4.53 -22.70
C GLU A 329 15.89 4.10 -21.64
N PHE A 330 16.28 5.01 -20.75
CA PHE A 330 17.30 4.76 -19.73
C PHE A 330 16.72 4.47 -18.33
N LEU A 331 15.42 4.72 -18.12
CA LEU A 331 14.72 4.70 -16.81
C LEU A 331 15.43 5.54 -15.74
N GLU A 332 16.02 6.65 -16.16
CA GLU A 332 16.72 7.59 -15.30
C GLU A 332 15.92 8.87 -15.11
N LYS A 333 16.12 9.51 -13.94
CA LYS A 333 15.60 10.85 -13.66
C LYS A 333 16.42 11.85 -14.45
N GLU A 334 15.77 12.68 -15.25
CA GLU A 334 16.49 13.69 -16.04
C GLU A 334 16.36 15.09 -15.45
N VAL A 335 15.18 15.70 -15.58
CA VAL A 335 14.97 17.09 -15.18
C VAL A 335 13.87 17.22 -14.13
N PRO A 336 13.94 18.23 -13.25
CA PRO A 336 12.84 18.55 -12.36
C PRO A 336 11.53 18.71 -13.14
N MET A 337 10.50 18.02 -12.69
CA MET A 337 9.17 18.04 -13.26
C MET A 337 8.23 18.85 -12.37
N GLY A 338 7.51 19.76 -13.01
CA GLY A 338 6.62 20.68 -12.33
C GLY A 338 5.71 21.43 -13.29
N PHE A 339 5.16 22.53 -12.78
CA PHE A 339 4.24 23.40 -13.51
C PHE A 339 4.60 24.86 -13.27
N THR A 340 4.35 25.71 -14.26
CA THR A 340 4.29 27.15 -14.07
C THR A 340 3.02 27.53 -13.29
N SER A 341 3.00 28.72 -12.69
CA SER A 341 1.84 29.21 -11.92
C SER A 341 0.55 29.20 -12.77
N LYS A 342 0.64 29.57 -14.06
CA LYS A 342 -0.52 29.60 -14.97
C LYS A 342 -1.03 28.20 -15.30
N GLN A 343 -0.15 27.21 -15.45
CA GLN A 343 -0.54 25.83 -15.73
C GLN A 343 -1.25 25.18 -14.55
N LEU A 344 -0.71 25.42 -13.35
CA LEU A 344 -1.22 24.83 -12.13
C LEU A 344 -2.68 25.23 -11.84
N LYS A 345 -3.09 26.42 -12.29
CA LYS A 345 -4.48 26.91 -12.17
C LYS A 345 -5.50 26.14 -13.01
N GLN A 346 -5.09 25.23 -13.90
CA GLN A 346 -5.98 24.50 -14.81
C GLN A 346 -5.49 23.06 -14.97
N LEU A 347 -5.51 22.29 -13.89
CA LEU A 347 -4.94 20.95 -13.81
C LEU A 347 -5.99 19.87 -13.51
N LEU A 348 -5.97 18.80 -14.29
CA LEU A 348 -6.70 17.56 -14.04
C LEU A 348 -5.74 16.46 -13.59
N ILE A 349 -6.05 15.78 -12.49
CA ILE A 349 -5.36 14.58 -12.01
C ILE A 349 -6.29 13.39 -12.16
N THR A 350 -5.90 12.31 -12.81
CA THR A 350 -6.84 11.21 -13.08
C THR A 350 -6.23 9.82 -13.08
N ASN A 351 -7.10 8.80 -13.01
CA ASN A 351 -6.77 7.38 -12.96
C ASN A 351 -5.88 7.01 -11.76
N GLY A 352 -5.35 5.79 -11.74
CA GLY A 352 -4.63 5.23 -10.59
C GLY A 352 -5.51 4.98 -9.37
N THR A 353 -4.87 4.76 -8.24
CA THR A 353 -5.52 4.57 -6.94
C THR A 353 -5.91 5.90 -6.29
N LEU A 354 -6.84 5.87 -5.34
CA LEU A 354 -7.22 7.05 -4.55
C LEU A 354 -6.01 7.64 -3.83
N GLU A 355 -5.22 6.79 -3.17
CA GLU A 355 -4.03 7.20 -2.41
C GLU A 355 -2.99 7.92 -3.28
N GLU A 356 -2.74 7.46 -4.50
CA GLU A 356 -1.81 8.13 -5.43
C GLU A 356 -2.25 9.55 -5.77
N ARG A 357 -3.55 9.74 -6.05
CA ARG A 357 -4.12 11.06 -6.34
C ARG A 357 -4.07 11.98 -5.12
N GLU A 358 -4.41 11.48 -3.93
CA GLU A 358 -4.33 12.25 -2.69
C GLU A 358 -2.89 12.68 -2.39
N HIS A 359 -1.92 11.76 -2.45
CA HIS A 359 -0.52 12.09 -2.19
C HIS A 359 0.06 13.09 -3.19
N LEU A 360 -0.32 13.01 -4.47
CA LEU A 360 0.07 14.02 -5.46
C LEU A 360 -0.52 15.39 -5.14
N LYS A 361 -1.81 15.46 -4.79
CA LYS A 361 -2.44 16.73 -4.39
C LYS A 361 -1.76 17.31 -3.14
N MET A 362 -1.47 16.49 -2.13
CA MET A 362 -0.72 16.92 -0.94
C MET A 362 0.69 17.43 -1.29
N LYS A 363 1.39 16.76 -2.21
CA LYS A 363 2.68 17.23 -2.73
C LYS A 363 2.56 18.60 -3.38
N ILE A 364 1.56 18.81 -4.24
CA ILE A 364 1.32 20.12 -4.86
C ILE A 364 1.05 21.18 -3.80
N VAL A 365 0.16 20.92 -2.84
CA VAL A 365 -0.15 21.86 -1.74
C VAL A 365 1.11 22.19 -0.94
N SER A 366 1.96 21.20 -0.64
CA SER A 366 3.21 21.44 0.07
C SER A 366 4.16 22.38 -0.69
N GLU A 367 4.19 22.33 -2.02
CA GLU A 367 4.99 23.26 -2.81
C GLU A 367 4.32 24.63 -2.95
N LEU A 368 2.99 24.70 -3.03
CA LEU A 368 2.24 25.96 -3.02
C LEU A 368 2.44 26.75 -1.73
N ILE A 369 2.47 26.06 -0.59
CA ILE A 369 2.69 26.70 0.72
C ILE A 369 4.10 27.28 0.82
N LYS A 370 5.12 26.57 0.31
CA LYS A 370 6.48 27.12 0.22
C LYS A 370 6.56 28.36 -0.67
N ALA A 371 5.66 28.46 -1.64
CA ALA A 371 5.51 29.61 -2.52
C ALA A 371 4.48 30.64 -2.01
N GLU A 372 3.99 30.49 -0.78
CA GLU A 372 3.04 31.40 -0.12
C GLU A 372 1.72 31.59 -0.90
N ILE A 373 1.27 30.55 -1.60
CA ILE A 373 0.00 30.54 -2.34
C ILE A 373 -1.05 29.73 -1.55
N PRO A 374 -2.12 30.38 -1.05
CA PRO A 374 -3.16 29.67 -0.32
C PRO A 374 -4.02 28.76 -1.18
N SER A 375 -4.48 27.67 -0.58
CA SER A 375 -5.35 26.69 -1.22
C SER A 375 -6.61 26.43 -0.40
N VAL A 376 -7.66 25.92 -1.04
CA VAL A 376 -8.79 25.27 -0.36
C VAL A 376 -8.80 23.81 -0.80
N VAL A 377 -8.77 22.92 0.18
CA VAL A 377 -8.73 21.47 -0.04
C VAL A 377 -9.99 20.86 0.51
N PHE A 378 -10.73 20.14 -0.35
CA PHE A 378 -11.81 19.26 0.07
C PHE A 378 -11.22 17.87 0.34
N ASP A 379 -11.09 17.52 1.62
CA ASP A 379 -10.54 16.25 2.07
C ASP A 379 -11.65 15.22 2.29
N TYR A 380 -11.70 14.20 1.43
CA TYR A 380 -12.67 13.10 1.54
C TYR A 380 -12.17 11.94 2.42
N THR A 381 -10.89 11.97 2.79
CA THR A 381 -10.18 10.88 3.46
C THR A 381 -9.93 11.12 4.94
N GLY A 382 -9.87 12.37 5.39
CA GLY A 382 -9.50 12.77 6.75
C GLY A 382 -7.99 12.75 7.00
N ASP A 383 -7.18 12.48 5.97
CA ASP A 383 -5.74 12.27 6.09
C ASP A 383 -4.92 13.56 5.90
N TRP A 384 -5.54 14.69 5.56
CA TRP A 384 -4.81 15.88 5.15
C TRP A 384 -4.13 16.64 6.30
N SER A 385 -4.50 16.34 7.56
CA SER A 385 -3.77 16.82 8.73
C SER A 385 -2.31 16.34 8.77
N LYS A 386 -1.94 15.32 7.97
CA LYS A 386 -0.54 14.93 7.69
C LYS A 386 0.32 16.10 7.21
N LEU A 387 -0.24 17.05 6.45
CA LEU A 387 0.54 18.20 5.96
C LEU A 387 0.91 19.18 7.07
N ILE A 388 0.06 19.35 8.08
CA ILE A 388 0.38 20.16 9.26
C ILE A 388 1.60 19.55 9.95
N ARG A 389 1.59 18.22 10.16
CA ARG A 389 2.72 17.48 10.70
C ARG A 389 3.98 17.59 9.83
N TYR A 390 3.83 17.61 8.50
CA TYR A 390 4.93 17.72 7.56
C TYR A 390 5.71 19.04 7.70
N PHE A 391 5.02 20.11 8.09
CA PHE A 391 5.60 21.44 8.28
C PHE A 391 5.87 21.79 9.75
N ARG A 392 5.77 20.83 10.67
CA ARG A 392 6.10 21.03 12.08
C ARG A 392 7.54 21.57 12.23
N ASP A 393 7.71 22.52 13.14
CA ASP A 393 8.97 23.21 13.44
C ASP A 393 9.54 24.00 12.24
N SER A 394 8.70 24.32 11.24
CA SER A 394 9.07 25.14 10.08
C SER A 394 8.32 26.46 10.08
N ARG A 395 8.82 27.44 9.31
CA ARG A 395 8.15 28.75 9.13
C ARG A 395 6.74 28.66 8.51
N TYR A 396 6.33 27.50 8.01
CA TYR A 396 5.05 27.27 7.36
C TYR A 396 4.07 26.48 8.22
N GLU A 397 4.43 26.15 9.47
CA GLU A 397 3.58 25.37 10.37
C GLU A 397 2.19 26.01 10.52
N ASP A 398 2.14 27.33 10.69
CA ASP A 398 0.91 28.11 10.90
C ASP A 398 0.14 28.45 9.62
N SER A 399 0.54 27.90 8.46
CA SER A 399 -0.06 28.21 7.15
C SER A 399 -1.38 27.46 6.88
N PHE A 400 -1.81 26.59 7.80
CA PHE A 400 -2.99 25.74 7.63
C PHE A 400 -4.11 26.10 8.59
N LEU A 401 -5.35 25.97 8.13
CA LEU A 401 -6.55 25.88 8.94
C LEU A 401 -7.27 24.56 8.61
N HIS A 402 -7.78 23.88 9.62
CA HIS A 402 -8.44 22.58 9.47
C HIS A 402 -9.83 22.62 10.10
N PHE A 403 -10.87 22.39 9.30
CA PHE A 403 -12.26 22.40 9.74
C PHE A 403 -12.95 21.11 9.33
N LYS A 404 -13.60 20.45 10.30
CA LYS A 404 -14.27 19.17 10.10
C LYS A 404 -15.77 19.37 9.97
N PHE A 405 -16.35 18.89 8.87
CA PHE A 405 -17.75 19.11 8.55
C PHE A 405 -18.67 18.29 9.45
N GLY A 406 -19.73 18.93 9.94
CA GLY A 406 -20.63 18.37 10.96
C GLY A 406 -20.10 18.45 12.40
N GLN A 407 -18.88 18.95 12.62
CA GLN A 407 -18.31 19.17 13.95
C GLN A 407 -17.89 20.63 14.14
N SER A 408 -17.01 21.14 13.29
CA SER A 408 -16.54 22.53 13.34
C SER A 408 -17.51 23.50 12.69
N PHE A 409 -18.21 23.06 11.64
CA PHE A 409 -19.17 23.87 10.88
C PHE A 409 -20.22 22.98 10.18
N ASN A 410 -21.31 23.60 9.74
CA ASN A 410 -22.35 22.98 8.91
C ASN A 410 -22.70 23.89 7.72
N VAL A 411 -23.59 23.44 6.84
CA VAL A 411 -23.98 24.18 5.64
C VAL A 411 -25.50 24.38 5.62
N ASN A 412 -25.92 25.62 5.40
CA ASN A 412 -27.31 25.91 5.08
C ASN A 412 -27.55 25.79 3.57
N LEU A 413 -28.56 25.00 3.18
CA LEU A 413 -28.86 24.72 1.77
C LEU A 413 -29.73 25.80 1.11
N ILE A 414 -30.57 26.51 1.88
CA ILE A 414 -31.56 27.48 1.37
C ILE A 414 -30.94 28.88 1.23
N TYR A 415 -30.08 29.25 2.18
CA TYR A 415 -29.46 30.57 2.23
C TYR A 415 -28.00 30.52 1.76
N SER A 416 -27.58 31.51 1.00
CA SER A 416 -26.21 31.64 0.49
C SER A 416 -25.16 31.74 1.61
N GLY A 417 -25.54 32.25 2.77
CA GLY A 417 -24.66 32.54 3.90
C GLY A 417 -24.18 33.99 3.94
N ILE A 418 -24.56 34.82 2.96
CA ILE A 418 -24.36 36.27 3.00
C ILE A 418 -25.47 36.87 3.87
N LYS A 419 -25.11 37.70 4.86
CA LYS A 419 -26.08 38.38 5.71
C LYS A 419 -26.97 39.29 4.86
N TYR A 420 -28.29 39.11 4.96
CA TYR A 420 -29.31 39.89 4.24
C TYR A 420 -29.13 39.92 2.71
N ASP A 421 -28.81 38.77 2.11
CA ASP A 421 -28.57 38.64 0.68
C ASP A 421 -29.82 38.94 -0.18
N PRO A 422 -29.85 40.07 -0.94
CA PRO A 422 -30.98 40.37 -1.81
C PRO A 422 -31.04 39.44 -3.04
N ASN A 423 -29.93 38.76 -3.38
CA ASN A 423 -29.78 37.94 -4.57
C ASN A 423 -29.71 36.45 -4.24
N ASN A 424 -30.23 36.00 -3.09
CA ASN A 424 -30.21 34.59 -2.70
C ASN A 424 -30.84 33.64 -3.75
N PHE A 425 -31.76 34.16 -4.57
CA PHE A 425 -32.35 33.43 -5.67
C PHE A 425 -31.32 32.98 -6.73
N GLU A 426 -30.26 33.76 -6.95
CA GLU A 426 -29.13 33.37 -7.81
C GLU A 426 -28.39 32.17 -7.24
N TYR A 427 -28.07 32.19 -5.94
CA TYR A 427 -27.49 31.05 -5.23
C TYR A 427 -28.38 29.80 -5.36
N LEU A 428 -29.69 29.94 -5.18
CA LEU A 428 -30.62 28.81 -5.31
C LEU A 428 -30.58 28.18 -6.71
N ASN A 429 -30.37 28.97 -7.77
CA ASN A 429 -30.20 28.43 -9.12
C ASN A 429 -28.97 27.52 -9.22
N TYR A 430 -27.86 27.90 -8.58
CA TYR A 430 -26.68 27.03 -8.49
C TYR A 430 -26.97 25.78 -7.67
N PHE A 431 -27.65 25.91 -6.54
CA PHE A 431 -28.05 24.78 -5.71
C PHE A 431 -28.89 23.76 -6.49
N TYR A 432 -29.87 24.20 -7.29
CA TYR A 432 -30.66 23.30 -8.12
C TYR A 432 -29.81 22.56 -9.17
N ASP A 433 -28.86 23.27 -9.81
CA ASP A 433 -27.93 22.66 -10.76
C ASP A 433 -27.05 21.61 -10.07
N VAL A 434 -26.54 21.90 -8.87
CA VAL A 434 -25.73 20.97 -8.05
C VAL A 434 -26.54 19.76 -7.60
N PHE A 435 -27.76 19.97 -7.13
CA PHE A 435 -28.66 18.90 -6.72
C PHE A 435 -28.98 17.96 -7.89
N ALA A 436 -29.32 18.53 -9.06
CA ALA A 436 -29.57 17.75 -10.27
C ALA A 436 -28.34 16.91 -10.68
N LEU A 437 -27.17 17.54 -10.73
CA LEU A 437 -25.92 16.88 -11.13
C LEU A 437 -25.47 15.80 -10.16
N THR A 438 -25.65 15.99 -8.85
CA THR A 438 -25.16 15.03 -7.85
C THR A 438 -26.06 13.80 -7.80
N PHE A 439 -27.37 14.00 -7.61
CA PHE A 439 -28.34 12.91 -7.44
C PHE A 439 -28.94 12.41 -8.76
N LYS A 440 -28.40 12.88 -9.90
CA LYS A 440 -28.88 12.55 -11.25
C LYS A 440 -30.39 12.74 -11.39
N ALA A 441 -30.92 13.78 -10.74
CA ALA A 441 -32.35 14.00 -10.60
C ALA A 441 -32.99 14.39 -11.94
N GLN A 442 -34.21 13.92 -12.20
CA GLN A 442 -34.90 14.26 -13.45
C GLN A 442 -35.49 15.67 -13.40
N ASN A 443 -35.72 16.25 -14.58
CA ASN A 443 -36.30 17.59 -14.69
C ASN A 443 -37.57 17.78 -13.86
N ASN A 444 -38.51 16.82 -13.91
CA ASN A 444 -39.76 16.88 -13.15
C ASN A 444 -39.52 16.92 -11.63
N THR A 445 -38.49 16.21 -11.14
CA THR A 445 -38.07 16.25 -9.74
C THR A 445 -37.52 17.62 -9.36
N ILE A 446 -36.73 18.25 -10.23
CA ILE A 446 -36.17 19.60 -9.99
C ILE A 446 -37.24 20.67 -10.04
N GLU A 447 -38.16 20.62 -11.00
CA GLU A 447 -39.27 21.58 -11.06
C GLU A 447 -40.21 21.43 -9.86
N LEU A 448 -40.43 20.20 -9.39
CA LEU A 448 -41.14 19.95 -8.13
C LEU A 448 -40.38 20.52 -6.92
N LEU A 449 -39.06 20.35 -6.86
CA LEU A 449 -38.19 20.92 -5.83
C LEU A 449 -38.26 22.46 -5.82
N LYS A 450 -38.10 23.10 -6.98
CA LYS A 450 -38.21 24.56 -7.16
C LYS A 450 -39.58 25.08 -6.73
N LYS A 451 -40.65 24.42 -7.20
CA LYS A 451 -42.02 24.78 -6.82
C LYS A 451 -42.20 24.68 -5.31
N THR A 452 -41.69 23.62 -4.71
CA THR A 452 -41.86 23.39 -3.28
C THR A 452 -41.05 24.39 -2.44
N LEU A 453 -39.81 24.72 -2.81
CA LEU A 453 -39.06 25.75 -2.08
C LEU A 453 -39.67 27.16 -2.26
N ARG A 454 -40.21 27.50 -3.45
CA ARG A 454 -40.89 28.78 -3.67
C ARG A 454 -42.21 28.91 -2.90
N GLU A 455 -43.02 27.85 -2.88
CA GLU A 455 -44.29 27.85 -2.14
C GLU A 455 -44.10 27.90 -0.63
N ASN A 456 -42.89 27.56 -0.16
CA ASN A 456 -42.57 27.36 1.25
C ASN A 456 -41.30 28.14 1.68
N GLU A 457 -41.02 29.31 1.10
CA GLU A 457 -39.81 30.13 1.37
C GLU A 457 -39.55 30.42 2.86
N LYS A 458 -40.55 30.28 3.73
CA LYS A 458 -40.47 30.49 5.18
C LYS A 458 -40.44 29.22 6.03
N LEU A 459 -40.50 28.04 5.40
CA LEU A 459 -40.62 26.76 6.09
C LEU A 459 -39.30 26.00 6.11
N ASP A 460 -39.10 25.22 7.18
CA ASP A 460 -37.94 24.38 7.38
C ASP A 460 -38.00 23.08 6.55
N TRP A 461 -36.89 22.33 6.48
CA TRP A 461 -36.83 21.11 5.67
C TRP A 461 -37.82 20.04 6.16
N GLY A 462 -38.07 19.98 7.47
CA GLY A 462 -39.03 19.07 8.08
C GLY A 462 -40.47 19.33 7.62
N SER A 463 -40.87 20.61 7.59
CA SER A 463 -42.17 21.04 7.09
C SER A 463 -42.36 20.71 5.61
N ILE A 464 -41.31 20.92 4.81
CA ILE A 464 -41.34 20.62 3.36
C ILE A 464 -41.50 19.12 3.11
N ALA A 465 -40.77 18.28 3.85
CA ALA A 465 -40.90 16.83 3.76
C ALA A 465 -42.30 16.35 4.19
N LEU A 466 -42.88 16.93 5.24
CA LEU A 466 -44.25 16.63 5.66
C LEU A 466 -45.29 17.01 4.60
N ASP A 467 -45.18 18.21 4.01
CA ASP A 467 -46.08 18.66 2.95
C ASP A 467 -46.06 17.72 1.73
N MET A 468 -44.89 17.12 1.44
CA MET A 468 -44.75 16.10 0.40
C MET A 468 -45.35 14.75 0.83
N ALA A 469 -45.13 14.31 2.07
CA ALA A 469 -45.62 13.03 2.58
C ALA A 469 -47.17 12.96 2.59
N VAL A 470 -47.84 14.11 2.78
CA VAL A 470 -49.30 14.25 2.92
C VAL A 470 -50.02 14.47 1.57
N LYS A 471 -49.30 14.49 0.43
CA LYS A 471 -49.94 14.51 -0.91
C LYS A 471 -50.71 13.20 -1.18
N PRO A 472 -51.85 13.23 -1.92
CA PRO A 472 -52.65 12.03 -2.22
C PRO A 472 -51.85 10.94 -2.96
N GLU A 473 -52.13 9.66 -2.74
CA GLU A 473 -51.43 8.54 -3.43
C GLU A 473 -51.52 8.62 -4.97
N PHE A 474 -52.61 9.14 -5.53
CA PHE A 474 -52.74 9.35 -6.98
C PHE A 474 -51.98 10.57 -7.52
N ASP A 475 -51.57 11.49 -6.62
CA ASP A 475 -50.68 12.63 -6.93
C ASP A 475 -49.21 12.31 -6.56
N LYS A 476 -48.96 11.20 -5.85
CA LYS A 476 -47.62 10.68 -5.55
C LYS A 476 -47.09 9.97 -6.79
N ASN A 477 -46.50 10.76 -7.67
CA ASN A 477 -45.75 10.22 -8.80
C ASN A 477 -44.37 9.76 -8.30
N PHE A 478 -43.73 8.82 -9.02
CA PHE A 478 -42.35 8.34 -8.73
C PHE A 478 -41.37 9.47 -8.36
N TYR A 479 -41.47 10.63 -9.02
CA TYR A 479 -40.63 11.80 -8.76
C TYR A 479 -40.80 12.42 -7.37
N SER A 480 -42.02 12.39 -6.83
CA SER A 480 -42.34 12.94 -5.51
C SER A 480 -41.87 12.03 -4.38
N GLU A 481 -41.93 10.71 -4.56
CA GLU A 481 -41.40 9.74 -3.59
C GLU A 481 -39.87 9.77 -3.59
N ASN A 482 -39.24 9.83 -4.77
CA ASN A 482 -37.78 9.96 -4.85
C ASN A 482 -37.28 11.24 -4.16
N LEU A 483 -37.95 12.37 -4.39
CA LEU A 483 -37.61 13.64 -3.74
C LEU A 483 -37.82 13.59 -2.21
N LEU A 484 -38.91 12.96 -1.76
CA LEU A 484 -39.18 12.75 -0.34
C LEU A 484 -38.09 11.91 0.33
N ASN A 485 -37.63 10.83 -0.32
CA ASN A 485 -36.56 9.99 0.20
C ASN A 485 -35.25 10.77 0.35
N ILE A 486 -34.87 11.54 -0.68
CA ILE A 486 -33.66 12.39 -0.62
C ILE A 486 -33.78 13.43 0.51
N PHE A 487 -34.98 13.98 0.75
CA PHE A 487 -35.19 14.88 1.88
C PHE A 487 -35.11 14.21 3.24
N GLN A 488 -35.64 12.99 3.37
CA GLN A 488 -35.48 12.21 4.60
C GLN A 488 -34.00 11.96 4.88
N ASP A 489 -33.21 11.60 3.86
CA ASP A 489 -31.76 11.41 4.00
C ASP A 489 -31.06 12.68 4.52
N PHE A 490 -31.44 13.87 4.03
CA PHE A 490 -30.91 15.13 4.57
C PHE A 490 -31.37 15.44 5.99
N LEU A 491 -32.64 15.14 6.32
CA LEU A 491 -33.18 15.34 7.66
C LEU A 491 -32.49 14.43 8.69
N ASP A 492 -32.18 13.19 8.31
CA ASP A 492 -31.39 12.27 9.12
C ASP A 492 -29.94 12.75 9.28
N GLN A 493 -29.44 13.52 8.30
CA GLN A 493 -28.11 14.12 8.26
C GLN A 493 -28.07 15.59 8.70
N SER A 494 -29.02 16.02 9.53
CA SER A 494 -29.14 17.42 9.98
C SER A 494 -27.88 18.01 10.63
N VAL A 495 -26.96 17.16 11.09
CA VAL A 495 -25.65 17.58 11.61
C VAL A 495 -24.81 18.30 10.56
N PHE A 496 -24.95 17.90 9.30
CA PHE A 496 -24.21 18.45 8.16
C PHE A 496 -24.97 19.56 7.44
N PHE A 497 -26.28 19.37 7.26
CA PHE A 497 -27.14 20.29 6.53
C PHE A 497 -28.21 20.86 7.45
N THR A 498 -28.20 22.17 7.66
CA THR A 498 -29.14 22.84 8.58
C THR A 498 -29.99 23.88 7.87
N ASP A 499 -31.21 24.05 8.35
CA ASP A 499 -32.16 25.11 8.03
C ASP A 499 -32.02 26.33 8.95
N LYS A 500 -31.44 26.15 10.15
CA LYS A 500 -31.21 27.24 11.11
C LYS A 500 -30.00 28.05 10.69
N ALA A 501 -30.19 29.34 10.39
CA ALA A 501 -29.10 30.24 10.02
C ALA A 501 -28.07 30.34 11.17
N LEU A 502 -26.79 30.25 10.84
CA LEU A 502 -25.70 30.53 11.76
C LEU A 502 -25.64 32.05 11.98
N GLU A 503 -26.41 32.57 12.94
CA GLU A 503 -26.53 34.02 13.22
C GLU A 503 -25.61 34.52 14.34
N TYR A 504 -24.45 33.91 14.57
CA TYR A 504 -23.47 34.43 15.54
C TYR A 504 -22.17 34.84 14.85
N GLU A 505 -21.60 35.98 15.26
CA GLU A 505 -20.33 36.52 14.73
C GLU A 505 -19.13 35.57 14.88
N ASN A 506 -19.22 34.55 15.74
CA ASN A 506 -18.15 33.61 16.06
C ASN A 506 -18.33 32.21 15.45
N ASP A 507 -19.37 31.96 14.65
CA ASP A 507 -19.60 30.65 14.02
C ASP A 507 -18.83 30.59 12.69
N VAL A 508 -18.10 29.50 12.45
CA VAL A 508 -17.33 29.30 11.21
C VAL A 508 -18.29 29.03 10.05
N ALA A 509 -18.33 29.94 9.06
CA ALA A 509 -19.16 29.78 7.88
C ALA A 509 -18.31 29.34 6.66
N PRO A 510 -18.89 28.63 5.68
CA PRO A 510 -18.16 28.25 4.47
C PRO A 510 -17.47 29.44 3.79
N LEU A 511 -18.11 30.60 3.74
CA LEU A 511 -17.56 31.81 3.11
C LEU A 511 -16.26 32.29 3.75
N ASP A 512 -15.99 31.96 5.01
CA ASP A 512 -14.76 32.38 5.70
C ASP A 512 -13.52 31.66 5.16
N PHE A 513 -13.70 30.49 4.52
CA PHE A 513 -12.62 29.70 3.93
C PHE A 513 -11.90 30.41 2.79
N ILE A 514 -12.55 31.41 2.15
CA ILE A 514 -11.96 32.24 1.10
C ILE A 514 -11.58 33.65 1.57
N LYS A 515 -11.88 34.03 2.82
CA LYS A 515 -11.54 35.35 3.40
C LYS A 515 -10.20 35.39 4.13
N THR A 516 -9.57 34.25 4.35
CA THR A 516 -8.23 34.13 4.95
C THR A 516 -7.16 33.92 3.88
N ASP A 517 -5.94 34.36 4.14
CA ASP A 517 -4.73 34.12 3.34
C ASP A 517 -4.08 32.75 3.61
N LYS A 518 -4.64 31.93 4.49
CA LYS A 518 -4.14 30.58 4.82
C LYS A 518 -4.69 29.49 3.91
N THR A 519 -4.01 28.36 3.88
CA THR A 519 -4.52 27.14 3.24
C THR A 519 -5.57 26.49 4.13
N VAL A 520 -6.77 26.25 3.60
CA VAL A 520 -7.91 25.71 4.36
C VAL A 520 -8.15 24.26 3.94
N ILE A 521 -8.11 23.35 4.91
CA ILE A 521 -8.49 21.95 4.78
C ILE A 521 -9.93 21.82 5.29
N ILE A 522 -10.83 21.44 4.39
CA ILE A 522 -12.22 21.15 4.65
C ILE A 522 -12.38 19.62 4.70
N ASP A 523 -12.43 19.07 5.90
CA ASP A 523 -12.55 17.64 6.13
C ASP A 523 -14.02 17.20 6.04
N LEU A 524 -14.31 16.43 5.00
CA LEU A 524 -15.61 15.85 4.65
C LEU A 524 -15.66 14.33 4.92
N SER A 525 -14.65 13.76 5.59
CA SER A 525 -14.55 12.32 5.87
C SER A 525 -15.68 11.78 6.75
N ASN A 526 -16.36 12.64 7.52
CA ASN A 526 -17.52 12.27 8.33
C ASN A 526 -18.76 11.88 7.50
N LEU A 527 -18.84 12.27 6.23
CA LEU A 527 -19.92 11.86 5.34
C LEU A 527 -19.67 10.44 4.85
N LYS A 528 -20.70 9.59 4.91
CA LYS A 528 -20.58 8.15 4.65
C LYS A 528 -20.42 7.83 3.16
N ASP A 529 -21.06 8.62 2.30
CA ASP A 529 -21.16 8.34 0.87
C ASP A 529 -20.44 9.39 0.02
N LEU A 530 -19.81 8.93 -1.06
CA LEU A 530 -19.08 9.76 -2.01
C LEU A 530 -19.98 10.78 -2.73
N GLU A 531 -21.26 10.43 -2.93
CA GLU A 531 -22.28 11.35 -3.48
C GLU A 531 -22.53 12.52 -2.53
N GLN A 532 -22.62 12.28 -1.22
CA GLN A 532 -22.80 13.32 -0.21
C GLN A 532 -21.57 14.22 -0.10
N GLN A 533 -20.37 13.63 -0.12
CA GLN A 533 -19.11 14.40 -0.13
C GLN A 533 -19.04 15.32 -1.36
N THR A 534 -19.43 14.80 -2.52
CA THR A 534 -19.51 15.55 -3.79
C THR A 534 -20.56 16.65 -3.72
N PHE A 535 -21.74 16.35 -3.18
CA PHE A 535 -22.79 17.32 -2.99
C PHE A 535 -22.33 18.47 -2.09
N ALA A 536 -21.77 18.17 -0.92
CA ALA A 536 -21.28 19.17 0.02
C ALA A 536 -20.20 20.07 -0.61
N THR A 537 -19.24 19.47 -1.33
CA THR A 537 -18.18 20.18 -2.05
C THR A 537 -18.77 21.18 -3.04
N PHE A 538 -19.68 20.75 -3.90
CA PHE A 538 -20.24 21.62 -4.93
C PHE A 538 -21.23 22.65 -4.38
N VAL A 539 -21.94 22.38 -3.28
CA VAL A 539 -22.74 23.38 -2.57
C VAL A 539 -21.84 24.49 -1.99
N ILE A 540 -20.72 24.12 -1.36
CA ILE A 540 -19.75 25.09 -0.84
C ILE A 540 -19.16 25.92 -1.98
N LEU A 541 -18.81 25.29 -3.11
CA LEU A 541 -18.35 26.01 -4.30
C LEU A 541 -19.40 26.96 -4.88
N SER A 542 -20.69 26.57 -4.90
CA SER A 542 -21.78 27.47 -5.31
C SER A 542 -21.89 28.70 -4.42
N LYS A 543 -21.66 28.55 -3.10
CA LYS A 543 -21.58 29.69 -2.18
C LYS A 543 -20.38 30.59 -2.48
N PHE A 544 -19.23 30.01 -2.82
CA PHE A 544 -18.05 30.80 -3.22
C PHE A 544 -18.31 31.59 -4.50
N ILE A 545 -18.90 30.95 -5.52
CA ILE A 545 -19.26 31.61 -6.78
C ILE A 545 -20.21 32.78 -6.50
N HIS A 546 -21.30 32.51 -5.78
CA HIS A 546 -22.27 33.54 -5.43
C HIS A 546 -21.64 34.71 -4.66
N TYR A 547 -20.81 34.42 -3.66
CA TYR A 547 -20.12 35.46 -2.88
C TYR A 547 -19.14 36.28 -3.72
N THR A 548 -18.32 35.63 -4.54
CA THR A 548 -17.29 36.30 -5.35
C THR A 548 -17.87 37.12 -6.52
N ASN A 549 -19.09 36.81 -6.96
CA ASN A 549 -19.84 37.65 -7.90
C ASN A 549 -20.30 38.99 -7.28
N HIS A 550 -20.45 39.04 -5.95
CA HIS A 550 -21.02 40.18 -5.23
C HIS A 550 -20.05 40.89 -4.28
N SER A 551 -18.89 40.27 -3.98
CA SER A 551 -17.89 40.79 -3.06
C SER A 551 -16.49 40.74 -3.70
N GLN A 552 -15.66 41.72 -3.35
CA GLN A 552 -14.22 41.73 -3.68
C GLN A 552 -13.36 41.32 -2.48
N GLU A 553 -13.96 41.09 -1.31
CA GLU A 553 -13.27 40.75 -0.07
C GLU A 553 -13.01 39.24 0.02
N TYR A 554 -12.11 38.75 -0.84
CA TYR A 554 -11.67 37.36 -0.83
C TYR A 554 -10.22 37.23 -1.31
N TYR A 555 -9.58 36.14 -0.90
CA TYR A 555 -8.26 35.74 -1.39
C TYR A 555 -8.41 34.80 -2.57
N LYS A 556 -7.61 35.04 -3.61
CA LYS A 556 -7.51 34.15 -4.78
C LYS A 556 -6.77 32.89 -4.35
N LYS A 557 -7.47 31.75 -4.36
CA LYS A 557 -6.93 30.46 -3.92
C LYS A 557 -6.86 29.43 -5.03
N VAL A 558 -6.07 28.38 -4.81
CA VAL A 558 -6.14 27.16 -5.62
C VAL A 558 -7.11 26.19 -4.97
N LEU A 559 -8.16 25.80 -5.70
CA LEU A 559 -9.21 24.90 -5.24
C LEU A 559 -8.88 23.46 -5.66
N PHE A 560 -8.79 22.55 -4.69
CA PHE A 560 -8.55 21.14 -4.93
C PHE A 560 -9.87 20.37 -4.86
N ILE A 561 -10.46 20.06 -6.01
CA ILE A 561 -11.82 19.50 -6.13
C ILE A 561 -11.73 18.00 -6.47
N PRO A 562 -12.08 17.09 -5.55
CA PRO A 562 -12.06 15.66 -5.80
C PRO A 562 -13.24 15.16 -6.65
N ASN A 563 -13.07 13.97 -7.23
CA ASN A 563 -14.07 13.16 -7.93
C ASN A 563 -15.03 13.90 -8.89
N ILE A 564 -14.49 14.80 -9.72
CA ILE A 564 -15.31 15.58 -10.66
C ILE A 564 -15.97 14.75 -11.77
N ASP A 565 -15.51 13.51 -11.98
CA ASP A 565 -16.08 12.53 -12.90
C ASP A 565 -17.47 12.04 -12.47
N LEU A 566 -17.74 12.00 -11.16
CA LEU A 566 -19.07 11.70 -10.65
C LEU A 566 -20.03 12.85 -10.89
N PHE A 567 -19.57 14.07 -10.67
CA PHE A 567 -20.39 15.28 -10.78
C PHE A 567 -20.67 15.63 -12.24
N PHE A 568 -19.62 15.84 -13.06
CA PHE A 568 -19.72 16.15 -14.48
C PHE A 568 -19.75 14.89 -15.36
N SER A 569 -20.66 13.97 -15.04
CA SER A 569 -20.82 12.72 -15.76
C SER A 569 -21.39 12.93 -17.16
N GLN A 570 -20.67 12.46 -18.19
CA GLN A 570 -21.08 12.54 -19.58
C GLN A 570 -22.43 11.86 -19.81
N GLN A 571 -22.61 10.65 -19.26
CA GLN A 571 -23.82 9.85 -19.47
C GLN A 571 -25.08 10.57 -19.01
N TYR A 572 -25.01 11.35 -17.94
CA TYR A 572 -26.14 12.08 -17.42
C TYR A 572 -26.35 13.42 -18.14
N ILE A 573 -25.28 14.19 -18.35
CA ILE A 573 -25.36 15.51 -19.00
C ILE A 573 -25.90 15.37 -20.43
N ASP A 574 -25.43 14.37 -21.18
CA ASP A 574 -25.85 14.12 -22.57
C ASP A 574 -27.16 13.31 -22.68
N SER A 575 -27.75 12.88 -21.55
CA SER A 575 -28.95 12.04 -21.59
C SER A 575 -30.18 12.79 -22.10
N SER A 576 -31.05 12.10 -22.84
CA SER A 576 -32.40 12.59 -23.22
C SER A 576 -33.33 12.81 -22.02
N ILE A 577 -32.90 12.41 -20.82
CA ILE A 577 -33.61 12.64 -19.56
C ILE A 577 -33.31 14.05 -19.02
N ASN A 578 -32.18 14.67 -19.41
CA ASN A 578 -31.77 16.02 -19.04
C ASN A 578 -32.18 17.09 -20.09
N ASN A 579 -33.48 17.18 -20.40
CA ASN A 579 -33.98 18.07 -21.48
C ASN A 579 -33.83 19.59 -21.22
N ILE A 580 -33.46 20.02 -20.01
CA ILE A 580 -33.37 21.44 -19.61
C ILE A 580 -31.92 21.98 -19.62
N ASN A 581 -30.93 21.16 -19.97
CA ASN A 581 -29.50 21.49 -19.85
C ASN A 581 -29.12 21.89 -18.41
N PHE A 582 -29.59 21.14 -17.41
CA PHE A 582 -28.98 21.23 -16.07
C PHE A 582 -27.53 20.73 -16.16
N GLY A 583 -26.63 21.37 -15.41
CA GLY A 583 -25.22 20.99 -15.41
C GLY A 583 -24.38 21.57 -16.55
N LYS A 584 -24.71 22.79 -16.98
CA LYS A 584 -23.82 23.66 -17.75
C LYS A 584 -22.50 23.84 -17.01
N ILE A 585 -21.48 23.09 -17.42
CA ILE A 585 -20.14 23.07 -16.81
C ILE A 585 -19.56 24.49 -16.69
N ASP A 586 -19.84 25.34 -17.69
CA ASP A 586 -19.46 26.75 -17.74
C ASP A 586 -20.06 27.57 -16.59
N LYS A 587 -21.29 27.28 -16.13
CA LYS A 587 -21.88 28.01 -15.00
C LYS A 587 -21.11 27.82 -13.69
N LEU A 588 -20.45 26.68 -13.50
CA LEU A 588 -19.74 26.38 -12.25
C LEU A 588 -18.24 26.65 -12.35
N LEU A 589 -17.60 26.23 -13.45
CA LEU A 589 -16.13 26.36 -13.57
C LEU A 589 -15.69 27.74 -14.08
N ALA A 590 -16.44 28.38 -14.96
CA ALA A 590 -16.02 29.64 -15.56
C ALA A 590 -15.99 30.82 -14.55
N PRO A 591 -16.98 31.00 -13.65
CA PRO A 591 -16.95 32.06 -12.66
C PRO A 591 -15.74 31.96 -11.71
N LEU A 592 -15.39 30.75 -11.27
CA LEU A 592 -14.22 30.53 -10.41
C LEU A 592 -12.92 30.98 -11.10
N ILE A 593 -12.73 30.59 -12.37
CA ILE A 593 -11.56 31.01 -13.15
C ILE A 593 -11.56 32.52 -13.40
N HIS A 594 -12.72 33.11 -13.73
CA HIS A 594 -12.85 34.55 -13.97
C HIS A 594 -12.48 35.37 -12.72
N ASN A 595 -12.91 34.90 -11.55
CA ASN A 595 -12.59 35.49 -10.24
C ASN A 595 -11.16 35.15 -9.76
N GLY A 596 -10.35 34.51 -10.61
CA GLY A 596 -8.92 34.32 -10.41
C GLY A 596 -8.52 33.09 -9.59
N PHE A 597 -9.46 32.21 -9.25
CA PHE A 597 -9.17 30.93 -8.61
C PHE A 597 -8.43 29.98 -9.55
N GLY A 598 -7.50 29.22 -8.99
CA GLY A 598 -6.93 28.06 -9.67
C GLY A 598 -7.78 26.82 -9.43
N LEU A 599 -7.92 25.97 -10.44
CA LEU A 599 -8.66 24.71 -10.33
C LEU A 599 -7.70 23.52 -10.51
N ILE A 600 -7.60 22.71 -9.47
CA ILE A 600 -6.93 21.40 -9.51
C ILE A 600 -7.99 20.35 -9.19
N CYS A 601 -8.47 19.69 -10.23
CA CYS A 601 -9.54 18.70 -10.09
C CYS A 601 -8.97 17.29 -10.18
N SER A 602 -9.56 16.34 -9.45
CA SER A 602 -9.26 14.92 -9.65
C SER A 602 -10.45 14.13 -10.14
N ALA A 603 -10.21 13.15 -11.02
CA ALA A 603 -11.21 12.22 -11.53
C ALA A 603 -10.75 10.78 -11.34
N ASN A 604 -11.59 9.91 -10.78
CA ASN A 604 -11.23 8.50 -10.61
C ASN A 604 -11.09 7.80 -11.96
N GLN A 605 -12.09 7.98 -12.84
CA GLN A 605 -12.10 7.46 -14.19
C GLN A 605 -12.46 8.55 -15.18
N ILE A 606 -11.50 8.91 -16.03
CA ILE A 606 -11.64 10.02 -16.97
C ILE A 606 -12.74 9.81 -18.01
N HIS A 607 -13.09 8.56 -18.35
CA HIS A 607 -14.10 8.29 -19.38
C HIS A 607 -15.52 8.64 -18.97
N TYR A 608 -15.79 8.79 -17.66
CA TYR A 608 -17.07 9.32 -17.20
C TYR A 608 -17.16 10.83 -17.33
N LEU A 609 -16.03 11.54 -17.45
CA LEU A 609 -16.00 12.99 -17.46
C LEU A 609 -16.51 13.56 -18.78
N HIS A 610 -17.42 14.53 -18.71
CA HIS A 610 -17.97 15.18 -19.89
C HIS A 610 -16.90 15.97 -20.69
N PRO A 611 -16.87 15.89 -22.04
CA PRO A 611 -15.82 16.50 -22.88
C PRO A 611 -15.60 18.01 -22.71
N ASN A 612 -16.63 18.77 -22.33
CA ASN A 612 -16.51 20.22 -22.12
C ASN A 612 -15.69 20.59 -20.87
N VAL A 613 -15.46 19.67 -19.93
CA VAL A 613 -14.62 19.95 -18.75
C VAL A 613 -13.16 20.22 -19.15
N PHE A 614 -12.68 19.56 -20.20
CA PHE A 614 -11.31 19.75 -20.72
C PHE A 614 -11.06 21.14 -21.29
N ASN A 615 -12.11 21.95 -21.55
CA ASN A 615 -11.95 23.35 -21.94
C ASN A 615 -11.39 24.22 -20.79
N TYR A 616 -11.64 23.78 -19.55
CA TYR A 616 -11.22 24.47 -18.32
C TYR A 616 -9.94 23.87 -17.70
N LEU A 617 -9.72 22.57 -17.91
CA LEU A 617 -8.57 21.84 -17.37
C LEU A 617 -7.62 21.45 -18.51
N LYS A 618 -6.70 22.36 -18.85
CA LYS A 618 -5.82 22.23 -20.02
C LYS A 618 -4.60 21.33 -19.77
N ASN A 619 -4.21 21.16 -18.52
CA ASN A 619 -3.09 20.31 -18.13
C ASN A 619 -3.64 19.04 -17.51
N ILE A 620 -3.03 17.90 -17.83
CA ILE A 620 -3.48 16.58 -17.39
C ILE A 620 -2.30 15.83 -16.80
N ILE A 621 -2.47 15.28 -15.61
CA ILE A 621 -1.62 14.24 -15.04
C ILE A 621 -2.46 12.98 -14.95
N THR A 622 -1.98 11.88 -15.49
CA THR A 622 -2.65 10.59 -15.37
C THR A 622 -1.72 9.56 -14.73
N PHE A 623 -2.29 8.79 -13.82
CA PHE A 623 -1.70 7.58 -13.28
C PHE A 623 -2.07 6.38 -14.15
N GLN A 624 -1.73 5.17 -13.69
CA GLN A 624 -2.00 3.93 -14.42
C GLN A 624 -3.48 3.81 -14.78
N ALA A 625 -3.76 3.55 -16.06
CA ALA A 625 -5.11 3.31 -16.56
C ALA A 625 -5.22 1.91 -17.18
N THR A 626 -6.13 1.09 -16.66
CA THR A 626 -6.34 -0.29 -17.14
C THR A 626 -7.67 -0.46 -17.89
N ASP A 627 -8.64 0.44 -17.70
CA ASP A 627 -9.91 0.42 -18.42
C ASP A 627 -9.73 0.90 -19.87
N SER A 628 -10.21 0.12 -20.83
CA SER A 628 -10.08 0.44 -22.26
C SER A 628 -10.76 1.76 -22.65
N ARG A 629 -11.82 2.16 -21.93
CA ARG A 629 -12.53 3.43 -22.16
C ARG A 629 -11.72 4.62 -21.66
N ASP A 630 -11.10 4.50 -20.49
CA ASP A 630 -10.19 5.52 -19.96
C ASP A 630 -8.99 5.69 -20.89
N ILE A 631 -8.40 4.58 -21.33
CA ILE A 631 -7.29 4.58 -22.29
C ILE A 631 -7.70 5.28 -23.59
N ALA A 632 -8.89 5.03 -24.12
CA ALA A 632 -9.38 5.69 -25.34
C ALA A 632 -9.51 7.22 -25.18
N VAL A 633 -10.00 7.68 -24.02
CA VAL A 633 -10.11 9.12 -23.73
C VAL A 633 -8.73 9.74 -23.52
N LEU A 634 -7.84 9.11 -22.74
CA LEU A 634 -6.47 9.57 -22.51
C LEU A 634 -5.66 9.64 -23.80
N LYS A 635 -5.79 8.62 -24.66
CA LYS A 635 -5.16 8.58 -25.99
C LYS A 635 -5.45 9.84 -26.78
N ASN A 636 -6.72 10.23 -26.84
CA ASN A 636 -7.15 11.43 -27.58
C ASN A 636 -6.77 12.74 -26.87
N LYS A 637 -7.01 12.83 -25.55
CA LYS A 637 -6.84 14.08 -24.78
C LYS A 637 -5.39 14.43 -24.50
N MET A 638 -4.54 13.43 -24.29
CA MET A 638 -3.11 13.63 -24.08
C MET A 638 -2.30 13.55 -25.38
N GLN A 639 -2.96 13.26 -26.51
CA GLN A 639 -2.32 13.05 -27.82
C GLN A 639 -1.25 11.95 -27.76
N LEU A 640 -1.56 10.84 -27.07
CA LEU A 640 -0.70 9.67 -27.07
C LEU A 640 -0.70 9.12 -28.50
N GLN A 641 0.45 9.19 -29.15
CA GLN A 641 0.56 8.83 -30.55
C GLN A 641 0.45 7.33 -30.69
N GLU A 642 -0.35 6.84 -31.64
CA GLU A 642 -0.12 5.56 -32.31
C GLU A 642 0.57 5.90 -33.62
N LEU A 643 1.91 5.95 -33.64
CA LEU A 643 2.65 5.98 -34.89
C LEU A 643 2.30 4.70 -35.67
N HIS A 644 1.42 4.84 -36.67
CA HIS A 644 1.34 3.90 -37.80
C HIS A 644 2.59 4.08 -38.67
N GLY A 645 3.76 3.76 -38.10
CA GLY A 645 4.97 3.63 -38.87
C GLY A 645 4.93 2.34 -39.66
N THR A 646 5.07 2.42 -40.98
CA THR A 646 5.39 1.28 -41.83
C THR A 646 6.77 0.74 -41.42
N GLY A 647 6.79 -0.19 -40.47
CA GLY A 647 7.99 -0.96 -40.18
C GLY A 647 8.33 -1.83 -41.39
N TYR A 648 9.60 -1.86 -41.80
CA TYR A 648 10.11 -2.58 -42.98
C TYR A 648 9.76 -4.10 -43.08
N TYR A 649 9.14 -4.70 -42.05
CA TYR A 649 8.68 -6.10 -42.04
C TYR A 649 7.26 -6.32 -41.46
N SER A 650 6.44 -5.28 -41.28
CA SER A 650 5.03 -5.48 -40.91
C SER A 650 4.17 -4.35 -41.47
N THR A 651 3.21 -4.71 -42.32
CA THR A 651 2.05 -3.87 -42.67
C THR A 651 1.08 -3.67 -41.48
N ARG A 652 1.43 -4.18 -40.30
CA ARG A 652 0.66 -4.16 -39.05
C ARG A 652 1.50 -3.69 -37.85
N ARG A 653 2.23 -2.58 -37.96
CA ARG A 653 2.68 -1.84 -36.76
C ARG A 653 1.49 -1.01 -36.28
N ASN A 654 0.59 -1.68 -35.56
CA ASN A 654 -0.67 -1.05 -35.15
C ASN A 654 -0.57 -0.29 -33.83
N HIS A 655 0.47 -0.49 -33.01
CA HIS A 655 0.48 -0.05 -31.61
C HIS A 655 1.82 0.60 -31.24
N THR A 656 1.75 1.75 -30.57
CA THR A 656 2.87 2.39 -29.88
C THR A 656 2.95 1.95 -28.42
N TYR A 657 4.14 2.12 -27.85
CA TYR A 657 4.44 1.73 -26.47
C TYR A 657 3.96 2.76 -25.43
N GLN A 658 3.48 3.94 -25.84
CA GLN A 658 2.91 4.96 -24.94
C GLN A 658 1.65 4.46 -24.22
N ILE A 659 0.77 3.76 -24.94
CA ILE A 659 -0.44 3.17 -24.37
C ILE A 659 -0.09 1.98 -23.46
N GLU A 660 0.84 1.13 -23.89
CA GLU A 660 1.33 0.02 -23.07
C GLU A 660 2.02 0.53 -21.79
N TYR A 661 2.75 1.64 -21.86
CA TYR A 661 3.34 2.32 -20.71
C TYR A 661 2.26 2.82 -19.76
N LEU A 662 1.26 3.56 -20.25
CA LEU A 662 0.11 4.02 -19.46
C LEU A 662 -0.58 2.87 -18.71
N MET A 663 -0.70 1.70 -19.35
CA MET A 663 -1.31 0.50 -18.76
C MET A 663 -0.45 -0.20 -17.70
N THR A 664 0.86 0.07 -17.69
CA THR A 664 1.83 -0.66 -16.85
C THR A 664 2.61 0.25 -15.91
N MET A 665 2.24 1.53 -15.77
CA MET A 665 2.88 2.51 -14.88
C MET A 665 2.99 1.98 -13.44
N ARG A 666 4.10 2.29 -12.78
CA ARG A 666 4.34 1.93 -11.37
C ARG A 666 3.69 2.95 -10.47
N ASN A 667 3.62 2.60 -9.20
CA ASN A 667 3.15 3.52 -8.17
C ASN A 667 3.93 4.83 -8.25
N TYR A 668 3.18 5.93 -8.31
CA TYR A 668 3.70 7.31 -8.35
C TYR A 668 4.47 7.69 -9.63
N GLU A 669 4.46 6.84 -10.65
CA GLU A 669 4.76 7.26 -12.01
C GLU A 669 3.52 7.87 -12.64
N VAL A 670 3.73 8.92 -13.43
CA VAL A 670 2.65 9.63 -14.12
C VAL A 670 3.06 9.94 -15.55
N ILE A 671 2.06 10.10 -16.42
CA ILE A 671 2.24 10.83 -17.67
C ILE A 671 1.65 12.22 -17.47
N VAL A 672 2.42 13.23 -17.87
CA VAL A 672 2.06 14.64 -17.77
C VAL A 672 1.88 15.22 -19.17
N LYS A 673 0.74 15.88 -19.38
CA LYS A 673 0.47 16.74 -20.53
C LYS A 673 0.36 18.18 -20.05
N ARG A 674 1.36 18.99 -20.37
CA ARG A 674 1.30 20.45 -20.21
C ARG A 674 0.76 21.12 -21.46
N ASN A 675 0.22 22.32 -21.30
CA ASN A 675 -0.29 23.13 -22.40
C ASN A 675 0.81 23.82 -23.23
N ASP A 676 2.01 24.01 -22.70
CA ASP A 676 3.17 24.59 -23.37
C ASP A 676 4.05 23.56 -24.06
N VAL A 677 4.00 22.30 -23.61
CA VAL A 677 4.71 21.18 -24.24
C VAL A 677 3.76 20.46 -25.19
N PHE A 678 4.17 20.36 -26.47
CA PHE A 678 3.35 19.73 -27.49
C PHE A 678 3.10 18.23 -27.21
N GLN A 679 4.09 17.51 -26.69
CA GLN A 679 3.98 16.07 -26.42
C GLN A 679 3.84 15.78 -24.92
N PRO A 680 3.06 14.77 -24.53
CA PRO A 680 3.06 14.28 -23.15
C PRO A 680 4.41 13.63 -22.83
N TYR A 681 4.77 13.58 -21.55
CA TYR A 681 6.01 12.96 -21.10
C TYR A 681 5.83 12.30 -19.73
N PRO A 682 6.61 11.26 -19.39
CA PRO A 682 6.50 10.56 -18.13
C PRO A 682 7.34 11.22 -17.04
N GLY A 683 6.92 11.03 -15.80
CA GLY A 683 7.65 11.47 -14.63
C GLY A 683 7.36 10.64 -13.38
N GLU A 684 8.20 10.81 -12.37
CA GLU A 684 8.10 10.19 -11.06
C GLU A 684 7.83 11.28 -10.01
N ILE A 685 6.83 11.06 -9.14
CA ILE A 685 6.47 12.00 -8.09
C ILE A 685 7.33 11.76 -6.84
N GLU A 686 7.83 12.84 -6.21
CA GLU A 686 8.65 12.74 -5.00
C GLU A 686 7.87 12.96 -3.70
N ILE A 687 7.38 11.86 -3.13
CA ILE A 687 6.48 11.86 -1.96
C ILE A 687 6.92 10.93 -0.81
N LYS A 688 8.10 10.32 -0.89
CA LYS A 688 8.60 9.34 0.11
C LYS A 688 8.56 9.84 1.56
N LYS A 689 8.81 11.13 1.80
CA LYS A 689 8.76 11.72 3.15
C LYS A 689 7.33 11.85 3.69
N MET A 690 6.37 12.13 2.81
CA MET A 690 4.97 12.41 3.14
C MET A 690 4.18 11.13 3.40
N ILE A 691 4.43 10.07 2.60
CA ILE A 691 3.78 8.76 2.75
C ILE A 691 4.01 8.16 4.15
N LYS A 692 5.15 8.44 4.77
CA LYS A 692 5.51 7.89 6.09
C LYS A 692 4.85 8.63 7.26
N MET A 693 4.15 9.73 7.01
CA MET A 693 3.55 10.54 8.06
C MET A 693 2.12 10.08 8.38
N LEU A 694 1.80 10.07 9.67
CA LEU A 694 0.45 9.81 10.17
C LEU A 694 -0.30 11.14 10.38
N PRO A 695 -1.63 11.14 10.18
CA PRO A 695 -2.46 12.31 10.44
C PRO A 695 -2.45 12.67 11.94
N PHE A 696 -2.85 13.89 12.28
CA PHE A 696 -3.06 14.29 13.66
C PHE A 696 -4.33 13.66 14.24
N SER A 697 -4.35 13.44 15.56
CA SER A 697 -5.59 13.14 16.26
C SER A 697 -6.46 14.39 16.37
N ASP A 698 -7.76 14.20 16.59
CA ASP A 698 -8.71 15.31 16.74
C ASP A 698 -8.28 16.26 17.89
N GLU A 699 -7.76 15.75 19.00
CA GLU A 699 -7.27 16.60 20.11
C GLU A 699 -6.09 17.49 19.70
N ARG A 700 -5.15 16.94 18.93
CA ARG A 700 -4.01 17.70 18.42
C ARG A 700 -4.45 18.76 17.41
N ILE A 701 -5.47 18.47 16.60
CA ILE A 701 -6.07 19.46 15.71
C ILE A 701 -6.72 20.58 16.54
N TYR A 702 -7.41 20.26 17.64
CA TYR A 702 -7.99 21.27 18.53
C TYR A 702 -6.95 22.16 19.19
N GLU A 703 -5.84 21.58 19.68
CA GLU A 703 -4.71 22.36 20.23
C GLU A 703 -4.10 23.28 19.17
N TYR A 704 -3.80 22.74 17.99
CA TYR A 704 -3.23 23.49 16.87
C TYR A 704 -4.15 24.66 16.46
N MET A 705 -5.43 24.39 16.22
CA MET A 705 -6.40 25.40 15.82
C MET A 705 -6.67 26.43 16.92
N GLY A 706 -6.60 26.02 18.20
CA GLY A 706 -6.64 26.93 19.34
C GLY A 706 -5.50 27.94 19.31
N GLY A 707 -4.28 27.51 18.96
CA GLY A 707 -3.14 28.39 18.72
C GLY A 707 -3.34 29.37 17.55
N GLN A 708 -4.17 29.01 16.57
CA GLN A 708 -4.56 29.87 15.44
C GLN A 708 -5.75 30.80 15.74
N GLY A 709 -6.29 30.78 16.97
CA GLY A 709 -7.43 31.60 17.37
C GLY A 709 -8.81 30.97 17.14
N TYR A 710 -8.89 29.70 16.76
CA TYR A 710 -10.16 28.98 16.54
C TYR A 710 -10.44 27.98 17.66
N ASN A 711 -11.49 28.22 18.46
CA ASN A 711 -11.91 27.30 19.51
C ASN A 711 -12.86 26.22 18.98
N LEU A 712 -12.30 25.20 18.34
CA LEU A 712 -13.08 24.12 17.73
C LEU A 712 -13.92 23.33 18.74
N LYS A 713 -13.44 23.13 19.98
CA LYS A 713 -14.20 22.44 21.03
C LYS A 713 -15.49 23.19 21.37
N GLN A 714 -15.40 24.52 21.47
CA GLN A 714 -16.58 25.34 21.74
C GLN A 714 -17.53 25.36 20.54
N SER A 715 -17.00 25.42 19.30
CA SER A 715 -17.81 25.32 18.09
C SER A 715 -18.57 23.99 18.02
N GLU A 716 -17.90 22.88 18.32
CA GLU A 716 -18.50 21.54 18.36
C GLU A 716 -19.60 21.43 19.42
N GLN A 717 -19.36 21.95 20.63
CA GLN A 717 -20.37 21.99 21.69
C GLN A 717 -21.59 22.83 21.30
N LYS A 718 -21.38 24.03 20.73
CA LYS A 718 -22.47 24.90 20.25
C LYS A 718 -23.26 24.23 19.15
N LEU A 719 -22.56 23.62 18.18
CA LEU A 719 -23.18 22.91 17.07
C LEU A 719 -24.00 21.73 17.58
N SER A 720 -23.43 20.91 18.46
CA SER A 720 -24.11 19.78 19.10
C SER A 720 -25.33 20.22 19.90
N ALA A 721 -25.25 21.34 20.65
CA ALA A 721 -26.38 21.86 21.41
C ALA A 721 -27.51 22.38 20.50
N LYS A 722 -27.17 23.04 19.38
CA LYS A 722 -28.13 23.51 18.37
C LYS A 722 -28.82 22.37 17.61
N LEU A 723 -28.11 21.26 17.40
CA LEU A 723 -28.57 20.09 16.65
C LEU A 723 -29.23 19.01 17.52
N LYS A 724 -29.13 19.11 18.85
CA LYS A 724 -29.68 18.12 19.76
C LYS A 724 -31.20 18.08 19.63
N ARG A 725 -31.70 17.10 18.87
CA ARG A 725 -33.12 16.78 18.78
C ARG A 725 -33.58 16.11 20.07
N THR A 726 -34.69 16.60 20.60
CA THR A 726 -35.41 15.99 21.73
C THR A 726 -35.93 14.60 21.35
N VAL A 727 -36.23 13.77 22.35
CA VAL A 727 -36.89 12.47 22.14
C VAL A 727 -38.19 12.64 21.33
N PHE A 728 -38.96 13.70 21.59
CA PHE A 728 -40.14 14.03 20.78
C PHE A 728 -39.81 14.31 19.32
N GLU A 729 -38.79 15.12 19.02
CA GLU A 729 -38.42 15.42 17.64
C GLU A 729 -37.89 14.19 16.90
N LYS A 730 -37.20 13.28 17.61
CA LYS A 730 -36.72 12.01 17.04
C LYS A 730 -37.85 11.03 16.73
N ASP A 731 -38.77 10.82 17.66
CA ASP A 731 -39.84 9.83 17.50
C ASP A 731 -40.92 10.30 16.52
N PHE A 732 -41.21 11.60 16.48
CA PHE A 732 -42.23 12.15 15.60
C PHE A 732 -41.70 12.49 14.19
N GLY A 733 -40.38 12.64 14.01
CA GLY A 733 -39.75 12.88 12.72
C GLY A 733 -40.38 14.03 11.94
N VAL A 734 -40.93 13.74 10.75
CA VAL A 734 -41.66 14.73 9.93
C VAL A 734 -42.93 15.29 10.57
N TYR A 735 -43.50 14.62 11.57
CA TYR A 735 -44.65 15.09 12.34
C TYR A 735 -44.24 15.90 13.59
N SER A 736 -42.96 16.24 13.74
CA SER A 736 -42.43 17.03 14.87
C SER A 736 -43.18 18.36 15.08
N GLU A 737 -43.70 18.97 14.01
CA GLU A 737 -44.52 20.19 14.13
C GLU A 737 -45.79 20.02 14.98
N PHE A 738 -46.27 18.79 15.18
CA PHE A 738 -47.47 18.47 15.98
C PHE A 738 -47.17 18.16 17.44
N VAL A 739 -45.89 18.11 17.84
CA VAL A 739 -45.47 17.68 19.20
C VAL A 739 -46.20 18.45 20.30
N GLU A 740 -46.35 19.77 20.17
CA GLU A 740 -47.07 20.58 21.17
C GLU A 740 -48.56 20.27 21.25
N ASP A 741 -49.19 19.92 20.12
CA ASP A 741 -50.60 19.52 20.11
C ASP A 741 -50.76 18.11 20.71
N VAL A 742 -49.78 17.24 20.45
CA VAL A 742 -49.73 15.88 21.00
C VAL A 742 -49.46 15.89 22.51
N LYS A 743 -48.60 16.77 23.03
CA LYS A 743 -48.39 16.93 24.48
C LYS A 743 -49.70 17.32 25.18
N LYS A 744 -50.39 18.34 24.67
CA LYS A 744 -51.71 18.75 25.19
C LYS A 744 -52.72 17.60 25.18
N PHE A 745 -52.72 16.81 24.11
CA PHE A 745 -53.54 15.60 24.03
C PHE A 745 -53.15 14.57 25.11
N LEU A 746 -51.88 14.21 25.23
CA LEU A 746 -51.40 13.23 26.22
C LEU A 746 -51.61 13.71 27.67
N ASP A 747 -51.42 15.00 27.96
CA ASP A 747 -51.71 15.60 29.26
C ASP A 747 -53.20 15.52 29.59
N SER A 748 -54.07 15.77 28.60
CA SER A 748 -55.52 15.62 28.79
C SER A 748 -55.92 14.17 29.10
N ILE A 749 -55.26 13.19 28.49
CA ILE A 749 -55.48 11.77 28.78
C ILE A 749 -54.97 11.41 30.18
N ARG A 750 -53.79 11.92 30.56
CA ARG A 750 -53.19 11.69 31.87
C ARG A 750 -54.10 12.15 33.01
N ILE A 751 -54.88 13.22 32.80
CA ILE A 751 -55.89 13.72 33.75
C ILE A 751 -57.13 12.79 33.81
N VAL A 752 -57.56 12.25 32.66
CA VAL A 752 -58.79 11.45 32.52
C VAL A 752 -58.57 9.95 32.78
N HIS A 753 -57.32 9.51 32.94
CA HIS A 753 -56.92 8.10 33.07
C HIS A 753 -57.63 7.31 34.19
N ASN A 754 -58.14 7.99 35.22
CA ASN A 754 -58.88 7.36 36.33
C ASN A 754 -60.40 7.25 36.08
N ILE A 755 -60.90 7.75 34.94
CA ILE A 755 -62.31 7.75 34.53
C ILE A 755 -62.42 6.81 33.32
N GLY A 756 -62.68 5.53 33.57
CA GLY A 756 -62.45 4.44 32.60
C GLY A 756 -63.15 4.56 31.22
N ASN A 757 -62.64 3.77 30.27
CA ASN A 757 -63.08 3.55 28.86
C ASN A 757 -62.42 4.37 27.72
N LEU A 758 -61.09 4.52 27.73
CA LEU A 758 -60.35 5.05 26.57
C LEU A 758 -60.11 3.97 25.49
N SER A 759 -61.10 3.79 24.61
CA SER A 759 -60.95 2.91 23.44
C SER A 759 -60.16 3.59 22.31
N LYS A 760 -59.53 2.78 21.43
CA LYS A 760 -58.77 3.26 20.26
C LYS A 760 -59.52 4.32 19.45
N ARG A 761 -60.83 4.09 19.22
CA ARG A 761 -61.68 4.99 18.42
C ARG A 761 -61.85 6.36 19.07
N ILE A 762 -62.10 6.39 20.38
CA ILE A 762 -62.31 7.64 21.14
C ILE A 762 -61.02 8.46 21.13
N LEU A 763 -59.89 7.82 21.38
CA LEU A 763 -58.59 8.49 21.38
C LEU A 763 -58.20 9.03 20.01
N GLN A 764 -58.53 8.32 18.93
CA GLN A 764 -58.34 8.83 17.57
C GLN A 764 -59.24 10.04 17.26
N GLU A 765 -60.48 10.05 17.73
CA GLU A 765 -61.38 11.20 17.56
C GLU A 765 -60.91 12.41 18.37
N ASP A 766 -60.41 12.21 19.59
CA ASP A 766 -59.87 13.29 20.42
C ASP A 766 -58.53 13.80 19.90
N LEU A 767 -57.59 12.94 19.50
CA LEU A 767 -56.33 13.35 18.88
C LEU A 767 -56.59 14.24 17.66
N LEU A 768 -57.58 13.88 16.84
CA LEU A 768 -57.97 14.67 15.67
C LEU A 768 -58.42 16.09 16.03
N LYS A 769 -59.05 16.30 17.19
CA LYS A 769 -59.46 17.63 17.66
C LYS A 769 -58.24 18.49 18.00
N TYR A 770 -57.24 17.91 18.66
CA TYR A 770 -56.02 18.64 19.04
C TYR A 770 -55.15 19.01 17.85
N ILE A 771 -54.96 18.08 16.90
CA ILE A 771 -54.12 18.36 15.73
C ILE A 771 -54.86 19.11 14.61
N SER A 772 -56.20 19.11 14.59
CA SER A 772 -56.99 19.72 13.50
C SER A 772 -56.68 21.18 13.23
N PRO A 773 -56.52 22.08 14.23
CA PRO A 773 -56.17 23.47 13.97
C PRO A 773 -54.88 23.62 13.16
N ARG A 774 -53.84 22.84 13.50
CA ARG A 774 -52.55 22.86 12.81
C ARG A 774 -52.62 22.12 11.47
N ALA A 775 -53.25 20.95 11.44
CA ALA A 775 -53.47 20.18 10.21
C ALA A 775 -54.37 20.91 9.18
N SER A 776 -55.26 21.80 9.62
CA SER A 776 -56.10 22.62 8.73
C SER A 776 -55.30 23.71 8.01
N LYS A 777 -54.18 24.17 8.59
CA LYS A 777 -53.25 25.07 7.88
C LYS A 777 -52.55 24.36 6.72
N ARG A 778 -52.41 23.03 6.82
CA ARG A 778 -51.72 22.17 5.85
C ARG A 778 -52.68 21.60 4.80
N THR A 779 -53.89 21.21 5.19
CA THR A 779 -54.87 20.65 4.26
C THR A 779 -56.32 20.83 4.70
N ASN A 780 -57.18 21.19 3.75
CA ASN A 780 -58.63 21.24 3.95
C ASN A 780 -59.32 19.87 3.76
N ASN A 781 -58.60 18.84 3.32
CA ASN A 781 -59.18 17.53 3.05
C ASN A 781 -59.30 16.68 4.34
N MET A 782 -60.53 16.35 4.73
CA MET A 782 -60.82 15.59 5.94
C MET A 782 -60.23 14.17 5.95
N LYS A 783 -60.10 13.51 4.77
CA LYS A 783 -59.43 12.21 4.69
C LYS A 783 -57.95 12.32 5.05
N LYS A 784 -57.28 13.40 4.65
CA LYS A 784 -55.86 13.65 4.95
C LYS A 784 -55.61 13.99 6.41
N LYS A 785 -56.48 14.80 7.03
CA LYS A 785 -56.41 15.05 8.48
C LYS A 785 -56.51 13.75 9.28
N LYS A 786 -57.38 12.83 8.84
CA LYS A 786 -57.51 11.48 9.43
C LYS A 786 -56.28 10.59 9.19
N ALA A 787 -55.58 10.75 8.06
CA ALA A 787 -54.32 10.04 7.77
C ALA A 787 -53.19 10.53 8.68
N ILE A 788 -52.93 11.85 8.74
CA ILE A 788 -51.96 12.46 9.68
C ILE A 788 -52.23 11.98 11.11
N ARG A 789 -53.49 12.01 11.54
CA ARG A 789 -53.90 11.47 12.84
C ARG A 789 -53.53 9.99 13.00
N ASN A 790 -53.81 9.15 12.00
CA ASN A 790 -53.50 7.73 12.10
C ASN A 790 -52.00 7.48 12.25
N ASP A 791 -51.18 8.20 11.50
CA ASP A 791 -49.72 8.06 11.53
C ASP A 791 -49.17 8.52 12.88
N ILE A 792 -49.59 9.70 13.36
CA ILE A 792 -49.27 10.20 14.71
C ILE A 792 -49.73 9.20 15.79
N PHE A 793 -50.94 8.64 15.65
CA PHE A 793 -51.45 7.67 16.61
C PHE A 793 -50.64 6.36 16.61
N GLN A 794 -50.12 5.93 15.45
CA GLN A 794 -49.23 4.77 15.39
C GLN A 794 -47.87 5.07 16.03
N ILE A 795 -47.31 6.26 15.83
CA ILE A 795 -46.08 6.69 16.53
C ILE A 795 -46.28 6.62 18.05
N LEU A 796 -47.42 7.11 18.53
CA LEU A 796 -47.75 7.06 19.96
C LEU A 796 -47.81 5.63 20.53
N LEU A 797 -48.24 4.65 19.74
CA LEU A 797 -48.27 3.24 20.14
C LEU A 797 -46.90 2.58 20.05
N ASN A 798 -46.20 2.75 18.92
CA ASN A 798 -44.92 2.09 18.64
C ASN A 798 -43.83 2.51 19.62
N HIS A 799 -43.82 3.78 20.04
CA HIS A 799 -42.87 4.31 21.01
C HIS A 799 -43.42 4.31 22.44
N GLU A 800 -44.51 3.59 22.72
CA GLU A 800 -45.08 3.43 24.06
C GLU A 800 -45.46 4.73 24.78
N TYR A 801 -45.71 5.83 24.05
CA TYR A 801 -46.36 7.02 24.62
C TYR A 801 -47.79 6.71 25.07
N LEU A 802 -48.45 5.80 24.35
CA LEU A 802 -49.69 5.13 24.74
C LEU A 802 -49.43 3.63 24.88
N VAL A 803 -49.73 3.07 26.03
CA VAL A 803 -49.58 1.65 26.34
C VAL A 803 -50.95 0.99 26.38
N GLU A 804 -51.04 -0.18 25.74
CA GLU A 804 -52.22 -1.02 25.77
C GLU A 804 -52.36 -1.72 27.14
N GLY A 805 -53.57 -1.72 27.70
CA GLY A 805 -53.88 -2.40 28.95
C GLY A 805 -55.25 -3.05 28.93
N HIS A 806 -55.36 -4.20 29.58
CA HIS A 806 -56.62 -4.92 29.77
C HIS A 806 -57.05 -4.77 31.23
N PRO A 807 -58.17 -4.08 31.53
CA PRO A 807 -58.66 -3.99 32.89
C PRO A 807 -58.96 -5.40 33.45
N PRO A 808 -58.61 -5.71 34.70
CA PRO A 808 -59.00 -6.97 35.31
C PRO A 808 -60.53 -7.04 35.45
N LYS A 809 -61.15 -8.16 35.08
CA LYS A 809 -62.55 -8.41 35.45
C LYS A 809 -62.63 -8.68 36.95
N ALA A 810 -63.78 -8.40 37.56
CA ALA A 810 -64.07 -8.75 38.96
C ALA A 810 -63.87 -10.25 39.28
N SER A 811 -63.77 -11.11 38.25
CA SER A 811 -63.50 -12.55 38.33
C SER A 811 -62.00 -12.93 38.26
N GLY A 812 -61.07 -11.97 38.21
CA GLY A 812 -59.62 -12.23 38.10
C GLY A 812 -59.11 -12.62 36.70
N GLY A 813 -59.98 -12.63 35.68
CA GLY A 813 -59.60 -12.88 34.28
C GLY A 813 -59.39 -11.58 33.49
N GLU A 814 -58.53 -11.61 32.47
CA GLU A 814 -58.30 -10.47 31.58
C GLU A 814 -59.56 -10.10 30.78
N SER A 815 -59.81 -8.80 30.64
CA SER A 815 -60.88 -8.24 29.82
C SER A 815 -60.57 -8.36 28.32
N LEU A 816 -61.55 -8.79 27.50
CA LEU A 816 -61.49 -8.72 26.03
C LEU A 816 -61.40 -7.27 25.49
N ARG A 817 -61.68 -6.27 26.35
CA ARG A 817 -61.67 -4.85 25.98
C ARG A 817 -60.29 -4.25 26.25
N THR A 818 -59.61 -3.89 25.17
CA THR A 818 -58.41 -3.05 25.15
C THR A 818 -58.73 -1.62 25.61
N VAL A 819 -57.95 -1.11 26.56
CA VAL A 819 -57.96 0.28 27.02
C VAL A 819 -56.53 0.84 26.88
N TYR A 820 -56.39 2.11 26.53
CA TYR A 820 -55.08 2.75 26.42
C TYR A 820 -54.85 3.74 27.55
N LYS A 821 -53.57 3.94 27.83
CA LYS A 821 -53.03 4.55 29.03
C LYS A 821 -51.77 5.31 28.62
N VAL A 822 -51.50 6.48 29.18
CA VAL A 822 -50.24 7.19 28.89
C VAL A 822 -49.09 6.38 29.49
N GLY A 823 -48.12 5.99 28.65
CA GLY A 823 -46.97 5.20 29.07
C GLY A 823 -45.92 6.04 29.79
N ALA A 824 -45.03 5.36 30.51
CA ALA A 824 -43.91 6.01 31.20
C ALA A 824 -42.93 6.72 30.24
N TYR A 825 -42.93 6.31 28.96
CA TYR A 825 -42.10 6.89 27.92
C TYR A 825 -42.41 8.38 27.66
N TYR A 826 -43.67 8.81 27.85
CA TYR A 826 -44.04 10.23 27.74
C TYR A 826 -43.30 11.10 28.77
N GLN A 827 -43.20 10.65 30.03
CA GLN A 827 -42.48 11.40 31.06
C GLN A 827 -40.99 11.46 30.75
N LYS A 828 -40.41 10.36 30.26
CA LYS A 828 -39.00 10.32 29.80
C LYS A 828 -38.74 11.34 28.68
N ALA A 829 -39.67 11.49 27.74
CA ALA A 829 -39.54 12.47 26.66
C ALA A 829 -39.69 13.93 27.14
N LEU A 830 -40.57 14.20 28.12
CA LEU A 830 -40.68 15.50 28.77
C LEU A 830 -39.41 15.87 29.56
N ASP A 831 -38.86 14.91 30.29
CA ASP A 831 -37.62 15.10 31.05
C ASP A 831 -36.44 15.41 30.11
N ASP A 832 -36.31 14.68 29.00
CA ASP A 832 -35.30 14.96 27.96
C ASP A 832 -35.43 16.35 27.33
N GLU A 833 -36.66 16.79 27.02
CA GLU A 833 -36.90 18.13 26.48
C GLU A 833 -36.53 19.22 27.50
N SER A 834 -36.89 19.05 28.77
CA SER A 834 -36.57 20.01 29.82
C SER A 834 -35.05 20.17 30.01
N GLN A 835 -34.31 19.06 29.99
CA GLN A 835 -32.85 19.04 30.04
C GLN A 835 -32.24 19.66 28.78
N THR A 836 -32.84 19.46 27.61
CA THR A 836 -32.34 20.03 26.35
C THR A 836 -32.54 21.53 26.30
N LYS A 837 -33.67 22.06 26.80
CA LYS A 837 -33.93 23.51 26.95
C LYS A 837 -33.00 24.17 27.98
N MET A 838 -32.71 23.50 29.10
CA MET A 838 -31.76 24.01 30.11
C MET A 838 -30.30 24.08 29.61
N ASN A 839 -29.94 23.26 28.62
CA ASN A 839 -28.59 23.19 28.07
C ASN A 839 -28.38 24.07 26.81
N GLN A 840 -29.40 24.80 26.35
CA GLN A 840 -29.24 25.76 25.25
C GLN A 840 -28.64 27.07 25.79
N PRO A 841 -27.60 27.63 25.12
CA PRO A 841 -27.03 28.90 25.53
C PRO A 841 -28.08 30.01 25.41
N ILE A 842 -28.27 30.77 26.49
CA ILE A 842 -29.22 31.89 26.58
C ILE A 842 -28.87 32.93 25.49
N GLU A 843 -29.84 33.27 24.63
CA GLU A 843 -29.78 34.42 23.75
C GLU A 843 -29.61 35.68 24.62
N VAL A 844 -28.43 36.27 24.58
CA VAL A 844 -28.22 37.63 25.09
C VAL A 844 -28.69 38.56 23.98
N GLU A 845 -29.89 39.11 24.10
CA GLU A 845 -30.31 40.28 23.33
C GLU A 845 -29.35 41.43 23.64
N VAL A 846 -28.38 41.67 22.76
CA VAL A 846 -27.53 42.86 22.85
C VAL A 846 -28.28 44.00 22.15
N GLY A 847 -28.91 44.84 22.96
CA GLY A 847 -29.29 46.19 22.54
C GLY A 847 -28.05 46.93 22.08
N ILE A 848 -28.12 47.46 20.86
CA ILE A 848 -27.07 48.25 20.22
C ILE A 848 -26.70 49.43 21.13
N ILE A 849 -25.44 49.46 21.58
CA ILE A 849 -24.79 50.68 22.07
C ILE A 849 -23.56 50.90 21.19
N GLU A 850 -23.62 51.93 20.37
CA GLU A 850 -22.46 52.48 19.67
C GLU A 850 -21.41 52.93 20.69
N GLY A 851 -20.16 52.48 20.52
CA GLY A 851 -19.06 52.89 21.38
C GLY A 851 -17.70 52.40 20.88
N ASN A 852 -16.92 53.35 20.35
CA ASN A 852 -15.54 53.19 19.90
C ASN A 852 -14.61 52.56 20.96
N GLY A 853 -13.61 51.81 20.49
CA GLY A 853 -12.32 51.72 21.17
C GLY A 853 -11.90 50.31 21.61
N GLN A 854 -10.79 49.86 21.03
CA GLN A 854 -9.94 48.72 21.39
C GLN A 854 -10.09 48.22 22.83
N TYR A 855 -10.43 46.93 22.99
CA TYR A 855 -10.23 46.19 24.23
C TYR A 855 -9.61 44.82 23.92
N ASN A 856 -8.40 44.60 24.44
CA ASN A 856 -7.63 43.36 24.30
C ASN A 856 -7.69 42.63 25.67
N PRO A 857 -8.45 41.53 25.83
CA PRO A 857 -8.84 41.04 27.14
C PRO A 857 -7.93 39.95 27.76
N PHE A 858 -6.64 39.85 27.40
CA PHE A 858 -5.76 38.85 28.01
C PHE A 858 -4.43 39.42 28.53
N LYS A 859 -4.49 40.09 29.68
CA LYS A 859 -3.38 40.26 30.63
C LYS A 859 -3.89 40.13 32.07
N ALA A 860 -3.65 38.98 32.69
CA ALA A 860 -3.68 38.68 34.14
C ALA A 860 -3.63 37.14 34.26
N ASN A 861 -2.91 36.44 35.14
CA ASN A 861 -2.04 36.76 36.26
C ASN A 861 -1.11 35.54 36.46
N ILE A 862 0.14 35.80 36.85
CA ILE A 862 1.08 34.80 37.34
C ILE A 862 1.00 34.81 38.86
N ALA A 863 0.59 33.70 39.45
CA ALA A 863 0.78 33.24 40.85
C ALA A 863 0.08 31.86 40.92
N GLU A 864 0.57 30.80 41.53
CA GLU A 864 1.49 30.63 42.66
C GLU A 864 1.98 29.16 42.67
N GLU A 865 3.12 28.94 43.31
CA GLU A 865 3.85 27.67 43.38
C GLU A 865 3.06 26.55 44.08
N ASN A 866 2.99 25.40 43.41
CA ASN A 866 2.84 24.09 44.04
C ASN A 866 3.64 23.06 43.20
N PRO A 867 4.20 22.01 43.82
CA PRO A 867 5.42 21.35 43.38
C PRO A 867 5.27 20.76 41.98
N GLN A 868 6.26 21.04 41.12
CA GLN A 868 6.36 20.59 39.73
C GLN A 868 5.70 19.21 39.51
N ALA A 869 4.47 19.22 39.00
CA ALA A 869 3.90 18.05 38.36
C ALA A 869 4.79 17.75 37.17
N ILE A 870 5.62 16.72 37.30
CA ILE A 870 6.48 16.25 36.23
C ILE A 870 5.57 15.94 35.05
N TYR A 871 5.66 16.74 33.99
CA TYR A 871 4.81 16.63 32.80
C TYR A 871 5.26 15.39 32.01
N PHE A 872 4.45 14.33 32.04
CA PHE A 872 4.71 13.08 31.30
C PHE A 872 4.25 13.21 29.85
N ASP A 873 5.18 13.55 28.95
CA ASP A 873 4.97 13.37 27.51
C ASP A 873 5.21 11.90 27.13
N ASP A 874 4.11 11.19 26.90
CA ASP A 874 4.12 9.77 26.53
C ASP A 874 4.85 9.49 25.20
N SER A 875 4.93 10.47 24.30
CA SER A 875 5.64 10.31 23.02
C SER A 875 7.15 10.30 23.21
N VAL A 876 7.67 11.21 24.05
CA VAL A 876 9.09 11.27 24.42
C VAL A 876 9.48 10.08 25.29
N TYR A 877 8.61 9.68 26.24
CA TYR A 877 8.86 8.49 27.06
C TYR A 877 9.00 7.22 26.22
N ASN A 878 8.13 7.01 25.22
CA ASN A 878 8.17 5.81 24.38
C ASN A 878 9.39 5.78 23.44
N GLU A 879 9.80 6.94 22.92
CA GLU A 879 11.00 7.06 22.08
C GLU A 879 12.28 6.79 22.88
N GLU A 880 12.40 7.40 24.06
CA GLU A 880 13.52 7.18 24.98
C GLU A 880 13.53 5.74 25.53
N LEU A 881 12.37 5.16 25.85
CA LEU A 881 12.25 3.77 26.28
C LEU A 881 12.71 2.80 25.18
N ALA A 882 12.37 3.06 23.91
CA ALA A 882 12.81 2.25 22.79
C ALA A 882 14.34 2.32 22.58
N GLU A 883 14.94 3.51 22.70
CA GLU A 883 16.41 3.66 22.65
C GLU A 883 17.09 2.92 23.82
N MET A 884 16.54 3.04 25.03
CA MET A 884 17.08 2.37 26.22
C MET A 884 16.95 0.85 26.18
N ILE A 885 15.92 0.30 25.52
CA ILE A 885 15.81 -1.14 25.23
C ILE A 885 16.92 -1.59 24.28
N GLY A 886 17.30 -0.77 23.29
CA GLY A 886 18.46 -1.02 22.43
C GLY A 886 19.76 -1.19 23.24
N HIS A 887 19.98 -0.31 24.23
CA HIS A 887 21.11 -0.42 25.13
C HIS A 887 21.05 -1.64 26.06
N LEU A 888 19.85 -2.03 26.50
CA LEU A 888 19.63 -3.21 27.33
C LEU A 888 19.98 -4.50 26.56
N ASN A 889 19.57 -4.60 25.29
CA ASN A 889 19.92 -5.72 24.41
C ASN A 889 21.43 -5.84 24.21
N TYR A 890 22.13 -4.71 24.07
CA TYR A 890 23.59 -4.71 24.00
C TYR A 890 24.24 -5.21 25.30
N ALA A 891 23.73 -4.78 26.47
CA ALA A 891 24.24 -5.23 27.76
C ALA A 891 24.06 -6.75 27.96
N ILE A 892 22.91 -7.33 27.59
CA ILE A 892 22.71 -8.80 27.62
C ILE A 892 23.67 -9.50 26.66
N PHE A 893 23.87 -8.94 25.47
CA PHE A 893 24.81 -9.49 24.50
C PHE A 893 26.24 -9.50 25.07
N GLU A 894 26.66 -8.46 25.78
CA GLU A 894 27.95 -8.42 26.47
C GLU A 894 28.05 -9.49 27.58
N VAL A 895 27.01 -9.65 28.40
CA VAL A 895 26.95 -10.71 29.43
C VAL A 895 27.06 -12.10 28.79
N TYR A 896 26.32 -12.35 27.71
CA TYR A 896 26.40 -13.60 26.92
C TYR A 896 27.79 -13.81 26.30
N TYR A 897 28.38 -12.75 25.74
CA TYR A 897 29.69 -12.76 25.13
C TYR A 897 30.78 -13.14 26.14
N TYR A 898 30.74 -12.57 27.35
CA TYR A 898 31.66 -12.94 28.43
C TYR A 898 31.47 -14.39 28.88
N GLY A 899 30.22 -14.89 28.90
CA GLY A 899 29.93 -16.31 29.13
C GLY A 899 30.55 -17.22 28.05
N LYS A 900 30.44 -16.86 26.76
CA LYS A 900 31.09 -17.61 25.66
C LYS A 900 32.61 -17.59 25.73
N LYS A 901 33.20 -16.51 26.24
CA LYS A 901 34.65 -16.39 26.48
C LYS A 901 35.10 -16.97 27.81
N GLN A 902 34.20 -17.60 28.58
CA GLN A 902 34.46 -18.19 29.91
C GLN A 902 34.99 -17.16 30.95
N LYS A 903 34.68 -15.87 30.78
CA LYS A 903 35.05 -14.79 31.70
C LYS A 903 33.92 -14.55 32.71
N PHE A 904 33.70 -15.51 33.61
CA PHE A 904 32.52 -15.54 34.49
C PHE A 904 32.47 -14.40 35.52
N GLU A 905 33.60 -13.91 36.01
CA GLU A 905 33.64 -12.76 36.94
C GLU A 905 33.11 -11.48 36.28
N LYS A 906 33.51 -11.21 35.03
CA LYS A 906 32.99 -10.08 34.25
C LYS A 906 31.51 -10.24 33.90
N MET A 907 31.08 -11.47 33.68
CA MET A 907 29.68 -11.80 33.44
C MET A 907 28.81 -11.48 34.67
N VAL A 908 29.30 -11.79 35.88
CA VAL A 908 28.63 -11.43 37.14
C VAL A 908 28.63 -9.91 37.36
N GLU A 909 29.76 -9.23 37.13
CA GLU A 909 29.89 -7.77 37.29
C GLU A 909 28.93 -6.99 36.38
N GLU A 910 28.87 -7.35 35.10
CA GLU A 910 27.95 -6.69 34.15
C GLU A 910 26.50 -7.06 34.42
N GLY A 911 26.21 -8.35 34.66
CA GLY A 911 24.86 -8.85 34.95
C GLY A 911 24.20 -8.17 36.16
N THR A 912 24.97 -7.93 37.22
CA THR A 912 24.46 -7.35 38.48
C THR A 912 23.96 -5.91 38.30
N ASN A 913 24.54 -5.18 37.34
CA ASN A 913 24.30 -3.74 37.17
C ASN A 913 23.34 -3.40 36.02
N VAL A 914 22.89 -4.38 35.23
CA VAL A 914 22.06 -4.16 34.03
C VAL A 914 20.78 -3.37 34.37
N MET A 915 20.02 -3.82 35.36
CA MET A 915 18.75 -3.17 35.74
C MET A 915 18.98 -1.74 36.26
N ASN A 916 19.99 -1.53 37.10
CA ASN A 916 20.26 -0.20 37.65
C ASN A 916 20.74 0.78 36.55
N LYS A 917 21.59 0.31 35.63
CA LYS A 917 22.02 1.11 34.46
C LYS A 917 20.82 1.50 33.60
N PHE A 918 19.89 0.58 33.34
CA PHE A 918 18.67 0.84 32.58
C PHE A 918 17.81 1.94 33.21
N PHE A 919 17.38 1.77 34.47
CA PHE A 919 16.49 2.74 35.12
C PHE A 919 17.18 4.09 35.40
N THR A 920 18.49 4.09 35.69
CA THR A 920 19.25 5.34 35.84
C THR A 920 19.33 6.12 34.53
N ARG A 921 19.51 5.43 33.39
CA ARG A 921 19.55 6.10 32.09
C ARG A 921 18.18 6.62 31.67
N LEU A 922 17.14 5.81 31.85
CA LEU A 922 15.76 6.23 31.59
C LEU A 922 15.38 7.46 32.42
N TYR A 923 15.74 7.49 33.70
CA TYR A 923 15.53 8.65 34.56
C TYR A 923 16.30 9.90 34.11
N LYS A 924 17.54 9.75 33.65
CA LYS A 924 18.36 10.88 33.17
C LYS A 924 17.86 11.46 31.85
N ALA A 925 17.54 10.60 30.90
CA ALA A 925 16.93 10.99 29.63
C ALA A 925 15.67 11.83 29.89
N TYR A 926 14.85 11.35 30.82
CA TYR A 926 13.58 11.98 31.15
C TYR A 926 13.69 13.27 31.98
N THR A 927 14.71 13.41 32.84
CA THR A 927 14.89 14.62 33.68
C THR A 927 15.88 15.65 33.11
N GLN A 928 16.49 15.39 31.96
CA GLN A 928 17.53 16.20 31.32
C GLN A 928 18.71 16.59 32.24
N LYS A 929 18.94 15.85 33.34
CA LYS A 929 20.02 16.11 34.29
C LYS A 929 21.30 15.38 33.86
N THR A 930 22.27 16.12 33.34
CA THR A 930 23.64 15.65 33.08
C THR A 930 24.49 15.85 34.34
N GLY A 931 24.95 14.76 35.00
CA GLY A 931 25.91 14.95 36.12
C GLY A 931 26.25 13.84 37.13
N ALA A 932 25.72 12.61 37.09
CA ALA A 932 26.17 11.56 38.03
C ALA A 932 26.17 10.16 37.41
N ASN A 933 27.31 9.47 37.35
CA ASN A 933 27.48 8.26 36.52
C ASN A 933 26.75 6.99 37.01
N GLN A 934 26.33 6.90 38.26
CA GLN A 934 25.48 5.80 38.78
C GLN A 934 24.66 6.32 39.97
N LEU A 935 23.33 6.28 39.88
CA LEU A 935 22.46 6.46 41.05
C LEU A 935 22.23 5.09 41.67
N LYS A 936 22.19 5.00 43.01
CA LYS A 936 21.68 3.79 43.68
C LYS A 936 20.19 3.66 43.36
N PHE A 937 19.71 2.46 43.06
CA PHE A 937 18.32 2.21 42.67
C PHE A 937 17.30 2.81 43.66
N ASP A 938 17.62 2.82 44.95
CA ASP A 938 16.80 3.42 46.02
C ASP A 938 16.54 4.93 45.83
N LYS A 939 17.43 5.65 45.14
CA LYS A 939 17.24 7.08 44.80
C LYS A 939 16.36 7.32 43.57
N VAL A 940 16.14 6.29 42.74
CA VAL A 940 15.25 6.32 41.56
C VAL A 940 13.87 5.74 41.90
N SER A 941 13.67 5.31 43.16
CA SER A 941 12.48 4.62 43.65
C SER A 941 11.18 5.35 43.33
N HIS A 942 11.06 6.65 43.62
CA HIS A 942 9.84 7.41 43.30
C HIS A 942 9.49 7.45 41.80
N PHE A 943 10.50 7.51 40.92
CA PHE A 943 10.30 7.48 39.47
C PHE A 943 9.84 6.09 39.01
N VAL A 944 10.50 5.04 39.49
CA VAL A 944 10.12 3.65 39.17
C VAL A 944 8.73 3.32 39.70
N THR A 945 8.37 3.77 40.91
CA THR A 945 7.03 3.61 41.49
C THR A 945 5.99 4.36 40.66
N HIS A 946 6.31 5.56 40.17
CA HIS A 946 5.42 6.29 39.26
C HIS A 946 5.20 5.52 37.95
N LEU A 947 6.25 5.00 37.33
CA LEU A 947 6.14 4.21 36.09
C LEU A 947 5.32 2.93 36.30
N ALA A 948 5.54 2.24 37.41
CA ALA A 948 4.79 1.03 37.76
C ALA A 948 3.30 1.32 38.04
N ASN A 949 2.98 2.37 38.80
CA ASN A 949 1.60 2.72 39.16
C ASN A 949 0.77 3.22 37.97
N ASN A 950 1.41 3.81 36.95
CA ASN A 950 0.75 4.28 35.74
C ASN A 950 0.85 3.29 34.57
N ASN A 951 1.20 2.02 34.83
CA ASN A 951 1.35 0.95 33.84
C ASN A 951 2.29 1.30 32.66
N LYS A 952 3.30 2.13 32.89
CA LYS A 952 4.28 2.54 31.88
C LYS A 952 5.44 1.54 31.71
N ILE A 953 5.57 0.59 32.63
CA ILE A 953 6.49 -0.56 32.57
C ILE A 953 5.75 -1.83 33.03
N PRO A 954 6.11 -3.02 32.54
CA PRO A 954 5.40 -4.28 32.85
C PRO A 954 5.76 -4.86 34.22
N PHE A 955 6.23 -4.02 35.15
CA PHE A 955 6.68 -4.45 36.47
C PHE A 955 5.92 -3.72 37.56
N THR A 956 5.41 -4.48 38.51
CA THR A 956 4.97 -3.91 39.79
C THR A 956 6.18 -3.60 40.67
N TRP A 957 6.00 -2.73 41.68
CA TRP A 957 7.05 -2.51 42.69
C TRP A 957 7.46 -3.81 43.39
N SER A 958 6.51 -4.72 43.62
CA SER A 958 6.77 -6.05 44.18
C SER A 958 7.64 -6.92 43.26
N ASP A 959 7.42 -6.86 41.94
CA ASP A 959 8.25 -7.59 40.98
C ASP A 959 9.71 -7.12 41.03
N LEU A 960 9.93 -5.81 40.99
CA LEU A 960 11.28 -5.22 41.00
C LEU A 960 12.01 -5.51 42.31
N HIS A 961 11.31 -5.43 43.44
CA HIS A 961 11.88 -5.79 44.74
C HIS A 961 12.26 -7.29 44.81
N ASN A 962 11.45 -8.16 44.19
CA ASN A 962 11.74 -9.58 44.07
C ASN A 962 12.99 -9.85 43.20
N TYR A 963 13.15 -9.15 42.07
CA TYR A 963 14.36 -9.27 41.24
C TYR A 963 15.62 -8.86 42.00
N LEU A 964 15.61 -7.73 42.73
CA LEU A 964 16.75 -7.30 43.55
C LEU A 964 17.09 -8.32 44.63
N LYS A 965 16.08 -8.85 45.33
CA LYS A 965 16.26 -9.88 46.36
C LYS A 965 16.85 -11.17 45.78
N LYS A 966 16.43 -11.58 44.58
CA LYS A 966 16.99 -12.75 43.87
C LYS A 966 18.45 -12.51 43.46
N ILE A 967 18.79 -11.31 42.97
CA ILE A 967 20.18 -10.94 42.65
C ILE A 967 21.05 -11.04 43.91
N ASP A 968 20.63 -10.42 45.01
CA ASP A 968 21.37 -10.47 46.28
C ASP A 968 21.53 -11.91 46.79
N HIS A 969 20.51 -12.75 46.62
CA HIS A 969 20.58 -14.17 46.97
C HIS A 969 21.59 -14.93 46.10
N ILE A 970 21.59 -14.73 44.77
CA ILE A 970 22.56 -15.35 43.85
C ILE A 970 23.99 -14.92 44.19
N LEU A 971 24.19 -13.65 44.55
CA LEU A 971 25.51 -13.12 44.90
C LEU A 971 26.01 -13.63 46.26
N SER A 972 25.12 -13.80 47.23
CA SER A 972 25.41 -14.28 48.59
C SER A 972 25.45 -15.80 48.74
N ASP A 973 24.96 -16.56 47.75
CA ASP A 973 25.04 -18.03 47.73
C ASP A 973 26.50 -18.53 47.71
N ASN A 974 26.79 -19.71 48.27
CA ASN A 974 28.16 -20.25 48.32
C ASN A 974 28.56 -21.03 47.04
N SER A 975 27.76 -20.93 45.98
CA SER A 975 27.99 -21.59 44.70
C SER A 975 29.18 -21.01 43.91
N THR A 976 29.69 -21.79 42.94
CA THR A 976 30.84 -21.36 42.12
C THR A 976 30.51 -20.13 41.28
N VAL A 977 31.49 -19.27 41.00
CA VAL A 977 31.33 -18.05 40.18
C VAL A 977 30.67 -18.34 38.83
N LYS A 978 30.95 -19.51 38.24
CA LYS A 978 30.32 -19.97 37.00
C LYS A 978 28.82 -20.19 37.16
N THR A 979 28.39 -20.85 38.24
CA THR A 979 26.97 -21.09 38.54
C THR A 979 26.24 -19.77 38.75
N LYS A 980 26.80 -18.90 39.60
CA LYS A 980 26.26 -17.55 39.83
C LYS A 980 26.12 -16.73 38.54
N ALA A 981 27.11 -16.84 37.65
CA ALA A 981 27.09 -16.12 36.38
C ALA A 981 25.92 -16.55 35.48
N TYR A 982 25.66 -17.86 35.38
CA TYR A 982 24.54 -18.37 34.58
C TYR A 982 23.18 -18.08 35.22
N ASP A 983 23.05 -18.27 36.54
CA ASP A 983 21.79 -17.97 37.24
C ASP A 983 21.42 -16.49 37.13
N LEU A 984 22.44 -15.60 37.20
CA LEU A 984 22.26 -14.17 37.00
C LEU A 984 21.89 -13.83 35.56
N TYR A 985 22.49 -14.50 34.56
CA TYR A 985 22.14 -14.30 33.15
C TYR A 985 20.71 -14.73 32.84
N ASP A 986 20.25 -15.83 33.42
CA ASP A 986 18.87 -16.31 33.26
C ASP A 986 17.89 -15.31 33.89
N LEU A 987 18.19 -14.81 35.09
CA LEU A 987 17.37 -13.80 35.77
C LEU A 987 17.30 -12.46 35.00
N VAL A 988 18.43 -11.98 34.46
CA VAL A 988 18.48 -10.77 33.63
C VAL A 988 17.77 -10.98 32.30
N SER A 989 17.89 -12.16 31.70
CA SER A 989 17.16 -12.51 30.48
C SER A 989 15.65 -12.52 30.71
N GLU A 990 15.19 -13.08 31.84
CA GLU A 990 13.78 -13.06 32.24
C GLU A 990 13.27 -11.62 32.40
N PHE A 991 14.03 -10.76 33.08
CA PHE A 991 13.71 -9.34 33.21
C PHE A 991 13.56 -8.68 31.83
N CYS A 992 14.49 -8.91 30.91
CA CYS A 992 14.45 -8.27 29.60
C CYS A 992 13.29 -8.76 28.72
N VAL A 993 12.98 -10.07 28.75
CA VAL A 993 11.82 -10.64 28.06
C VAL A 993 10.51 -10.04 28.59
N LYS A 994 10.39 -9.89 29.91
CA LYS A 994 9.20 -9.27 30.51
C LYS A 994 9.07 -7.80 30.11
N LEU A 995 10.17 -7.07 29.96
CA LEU A 995 10.20 -5.67 29.49
C LEU A 995 9.77 -5.53 28.01
N THR A 996 10.22 -6.42 27.11
CA THR A 996 9.88 -6.36 25.67
C THR A 996 8.45 -6.80 25.35
N ASN A 997 7.80 -7.59 26.19
CA ASN A 997 6.39 -7.99 26.00
C ASN A 997 5.36 -6.86 26.18
N LEU A 998 5.79 -5.62 26.45
CA LEU A 998 4.95 -4.43 26.50
C LEU A 998 4.82 -3.72 25.13
N PHE A 999 5.62 -4.11 24.13
CA PHE A 999 5.69 -3.48 22.79
C PHE A 999 5.12 -4.37 21.69
#